data_AF-A0A818GUJ7-F1
#
_entry.id   AF-A0A818GUJ7-F1
#
_cell.length_a   1.000
_cell.length_b   1.000
_cell.length_c   1.000
_cell.angle_alpha   90.00
_cell.angle_beta   90.00
_cell.angle_gamma   90.00
#
_symmetry.space_group_name_H-M   'P 1'
#
loop_
_entity.id
_entity.type
_entity.pdbx_description
1 polymer ?
#
loop_
_entity_poly.entity_id
_entity_poly.type
_entity_poly.pdbx_seq_one_letter_code
_entity_poly.pdbx_strand_id
1 'polypeptide(L)'
;MNTSTAGNYSFQSKGTTDIYGYLYNKTFTPNNTSLNFITQDDDSGDGTNFKFNANMFAFQSAVLVVTTYSVSRTAAFKVIIDGPARVSCGPYVSMPLAITCRTSTPNNTAACSAPIITLMPGSSSLEKPLQFRRSQDFYINANINRSCVTSLGAVSNWAISICNTECRSPISIHHSIIRTVNELYVPAKTLEYGIYELKLTVTMVEFPILSTSVASYIKINPSGITAVLVPLGTSMITHGHEQTLTLDPGTYSKDPDSDVFNATQWNYTYYCRIYGSPNSSESWIPIDHNETLRHSSSCFSNQSSDVKPWYYRSNESRSSITILAYSLATNQTYQFMVTMDHIHNTSLQATGYALVIVENNRSQVIAIGCVISTMCSHNLEFQDINPSTQVALFSRPVNKSASLINITWNVYYVLTNSSTNVQNWTLFTHTVGKYRDTWFFGNNTSNFTASKQLFQEHPNITLWRFEVIYTFKQEISLSALNFKIKKPPQPGNWSIAPPNGTTSTKFILSCEDQPDIDEIKDYSFFAWTAGLRERLMLGVTTAQTFEVLLPVGDRNPSSVIVIVQVRDKLNCITETNTTAVSVTSEYTHITSFIDIIKTTSNNNGIAIHMNPLVQLLENSNPDVIAQVVTTVSQVFNQLNTEIIESAVKIGIPAETVSVSSLGSRTINASSESPSDSTLIQYMQQLNNHATAREYLMKKINNSQIITSDNFLLQASSLAQLTQATNQLTRSTCLIASSKCLALALALKDMNNTISFEDTQMAADHIMQCATNVLSAINMPLQQRGKALDIDLADTTAKVDKAAVDLESNWADINLLNNKDKLIYERNIYEQNLIANTIANQANETMVAITTALKVHLNIHQSITVNTTAVFASWETALKTSLFNKTIQPFDSAKIHLPLTLNSNLSDSEVVSLRFVMQPLALASATHSQVNTSMSTMISFSVLDSNGTEIPIVTDDEHPIEIIIPRDPNFIIPPMILHNVTKMYAPTQQFHFQTFNITQSNENLTVSLHFEMRPRNPSLNYLLILKFDGQPHLNSTIKNIDDWSLLCSSSEF
;
A
#
# COMPACT_ATOMS: atom_id res chain seq x y z
N MET A 1 33.02 27.08 -3.82
CA MET A 1 33.83 25.90 -4.17
C MET A 1 33.23 24.68 -3.48
N ASN A 2 33.26 23.49 -4.08
CA ASN A 2 32.75 22.25 -3.49
C ASN A 2 33.71 21.09 -3.76
N THR A 3 33.83 20.14 -2.83
CA THR A 3 34.77 18.99 -2.91
C THR A 3 34.03 17.68 -2.67
N SER A 4 34.38 16.61 -3.38
CA SER A 4 33.75 15.29 -3.23
C SER A 4 34.36 14.44 -2.12
N THR A 5 35.52 14.85 -1.57
CA THR A 5 36.30 14.04 -0.64
C THR A 5 36.79 14.93 0.49
N ALA A 6 36.59 14.48 1.73
CA ALA A 6 37.11 15.18 2.89
C ALA A 6 38.63 14.98 2.97
N GLY A 7 39.37 16.02 3.26
CA GLY A 7 40.82 15.93 3.43
C GLY A 7 41.51 17.28 3.35
N ASN A 8 42.84 17.25 3.42
CA ASN A 8 43.64 18.46 3.45
C ASN A 8 43.88 18.97 2.02
N TYR A 9 43.48 20.22 1.76
CA TYR A 9 43.66 20.89 0.49
C TYR A 9 44.65 22.04 0.64
N SER A 10 45.58 22.15 -0.29
CA SER A 10 46.51 23.26 -0.41
C SER A 10 45.98 24.28 -1.40
N PHE A 11 45.87 25.54 -0.98
CA PHE A 11 45.45 26.66 -1.80
C PHE A 11 46.64 27.57 -2.00
N GLN A 12 46.99 27.87 -3.25
CA GLN A 12 48.11 28.74 -3.58
C GLN A 12 47.70 29.70 -4.70
N SER A 13 48.04 30.99 -4.57
CA SER A 13 47.98 31.91 -5.70
C SER A 13 49.34 32.07 -6.39
N LYS A 14 49.30 32.37 -7.69
CA LYS A 14 50.45 32.78 -8.50
C LYS A 14 50.11 34.07 -9.24
N GLY A 15 50.96 35.07 -9.08
CA GLY A 15 50.84 36.38 -9.73
C GLY A 15 52.01 37.29 -9.38
N THR A 16 52.10 38.46 -10.01
CA THR A 16 53.14 39.46 -9.75
C THR A 16 52.68 40.60 -8.82
N THR A 17 51.46 40.51 -8.31
CA THR A 17 50.85 41.51 -7.41
C THR A 17 50.64 40.87 -6.04
N ASP A 18 50.68 41.70 -5.00
CA ASP A 18 50.49 41.29 -3.62
C ASP A 18 49.03 40.90 -3.33
N ILE A 19 48.79 39.61 -3.04
CA ILE A 19 47.45 39.00 -3.00
C ILE A 19 47.23 38.23 -1.70
N TYR A 20 46.16 38.62 -1.00
CA TYR A 20 45.61 37.98 0.17
C TYR A 20 44.53 36.96 -0.20
N GLY A 21 44.55 35.80 0.45
CA GLY A 21 43.52 34.77 0.34
C GLY A 21 42.85 34.52 1.68
N TYR A 22 41.52 34.54 1.70
CA TYR A 22 40.70 34.21 2.88
C TYR A 22 39.76 33.07 2.55
N LEU A 23 39.69 32.06 3.40
CA LEU A 23 38.78 30.93 3.26
C LEU A 23 37.67 30.98 4.31
N TYR A 24 36.43 30.80 3.86
CA TYR A 24 35.22 30.81 4.68
C TYR A 24 34.41 29.54 4.49
N ASN A 25 33.76 29.09 5.57
CA ASN A 25 32.85 27.95 5.54
C ASN A 25 31.46 28.40 5.05
N LYS A 26 30.92 27.74 4.01
CA LYS A 26 29.59 27.96 3.39
C LYS A 26 29.32 29.35 2.81
N THR A 27 29.43 30.43 3.60
CA THR A 27 29.04 31.79 3.22
C THR A 27 30.04 32.83 3.72
N PHE A 28 30.25 33.89 2.94
CA PHE A 28 31.01 35.08 3.31
C PHE A 28 30.09 36.31 3.34
N THR A 29 30.17 37.10 4.42
CA THR A 29 29.38 38.33 4.59
C THR A 29 30.32 39.53 4.79
N PRO A 30 30.39 40.49 3.85
CA PRO A 30 31.30 41.63 3.95
C PRO A 30 31.14 42.49 5.21
N ASN A 31 29.93 42.57 5.77
CA ASN A 31 29.62 43.36 6.96
C ASN A 31 30.04 42.68 8.28
N ASN A 32 30.44 41.41 8.24
CA ASN A 32 30.95 40.65 9.39
C ASN A 32 31.96 39.60 8.92
N THR A 33 33.18 40.05 8.65
CA THR A 33 34.26 39.25 8.04
C THR A 33 34.85 38.17 8.96
N SER A 34 34.44 38.12 10.23
CA SER A 34 34.84 37.07 11.17
C SER A 34 33.87 35.86 11.15
N LEU A 35 32.66 36.03 10.64
CA LEU A 35 31.66 34.96 10.58
C LEU A 35 32.08 33.88 9.58
N ASN A 36 32.11 32.63 10.02
CA ASN A 36 32.52 31.45 9.23
C ASN A 36 33.97 31.48 8.70
N PHE A 37 34.82 32.35 9.24
CA PHE A 37 36.24 32.41 8.87
C PHE A 37 36.95 31.09 9.21
N ILE A 38 37.71 30.54 8.26
CA ILE A 38 38.52 29.32 8.46
C ILE A 38 40.00 29.68 8.60
N THR A 39 40.57 30.34 7.59
CA THR A 39 41.99 30.66 7.54
C THR A 39 42.27 31.76 6.52
N GLN A 40 43.44 32.40 6.64
CA GLN A 40 43.93 33.39 5.69
C GLN A 40 45.45 33.31 5.59
N ASP A 41 45.99 33.83 4.50
CA ASP A 41 47.41 34.07 4.31
C ASP A 41 47.62 35.12 3.21
N ASP A 42 48.81 35.71 3.15
CA ASP A 42 49.17 36.77 2.21
C ASP A 42 50.57 36.67 1.60
N ASP A 43 51.50 35.98 2.25
CA ASP A 43 52.91 35.98 1.83
C ASP A 43 53.61 34.62 1.86
N SER A 44 52.89 33.51 2.13
CA SER A 44 53.50 32.18 2.21
C SER A 44 53.66 31.45 0.86
N GLY A 45 53.28 32.06 -0.26
CA GLY A 45 53.30 31.53 -1.62
C GLY A 45 54.50 31.95 -2.48
N ASP A 46 54.38 31.84 -3.81
CA ASP A 46 55.47 32.25 -4.72
C ASP A 46 55.46 33.78 -4.85
N GLY A 47 56.41 34.47 -4.20
CA GLY A 47 56.45 35.94 -4.15
C GLY A 47 55.58 36.50 -3.01
N THR A 48 54.87 37.61 -3.24
CA THR A 48 53.91 38.21 -2.28
C THR A 48 52.51 37.63 -2.48
N ASN A 49 52.37 36.31 -2.48
CA ASN A 49 51.11 35.63 -2.79
C ASN A 49 50.74 34.71 -1.64
N PHE A 50 49.45 34.50 -1.38
CA PHE A 50 49.02 33.55 -0.36
C PHE A 50 49.30 32.08 -0.70
N LYS A 51 49.59 31.29 0.34
CA LYS A 51 49.55 29.84 0.34
C LYS A 51 49.17 29.29 1.72
N PHE A 52 48.07 28.56 1.79
CA PHE A 52 47.64 27.92 3.02
C PHE A 52 47.03 26.54 2.77
N ASN A 53 47.03 25.71 3.82
CA ASN A 53 46.37 24.41 3.81
C ASN A 53 45.10 24.49 4.65
N ALA A 54 43.99 23.97 4.14
CA ALA A 54 42.75 23.88 4.88
C ALA A 54 42.12 22.50 4.71
N ASN A 55 41.60 21.97 5.81
CA ASN A 55 40.89 20.71 5.80
C ASN A 55 39.45 20.97 5.31
N MET A 56 39.09 20.38 4.18
CA MET A 56 37.77 20.52 3.57
C MET A 56 36.94 19.28 3.88
N PHE A 57 35.63 19.45 4.09
CA PHE A 57 34.69 18.35 4.26
C PHE A 57 34.03 17.99 2.93
N ALA A 58 33.75 16.69 2.73
CA ALA A 58 33.05 16.21 1.55
C ALA A 58 31.65 16.83 1.45
N PHE A 59 31.26 17.22 0.24
CA PHE A 59 29.95 17.79 -0.11
C PHE A 59 29.58 19.09 0.62
N GLN A 60 30.55 19.77 1.25
CA GLN A 60 30.35 21.10 1.83
C GLN A 60 30.92 22.18 0.92
N SER A 61 30.16 23.28 0.80
CA SER A 61 30.60 24.46 0.08
C SER A 61 31.53 25.33 0.95
N ALA A 62 32.59 25.84 0.35
CA ALA A 62 33.46 26.86 0.94
C ALA A 62 33.61 28.06 -0.01
N VAL A 63 33.84 29.24 0.55
CA VAL A 63 34.04 30.49 -0.18
C VAL A 63 35.48 30.93 -0.01
N LEU A 64 36.21 31.04 -1.12
CA LEU A 64 37.54 31.65 -1.17
C LEU A 64 37.38 33.09 -1.65
N VAL A 65 37.78 34.03 -0.80
CA VAL A 65 37.86 35.46 -1.12
C VAL A 65 39.31 35.78 -1.42
N VAL A 66 39.56 36.37 -2.58
CA VAL A 66 40.89 36.79 -3.01
C VAL A 66 40.88 38.30 -3.20
N THR A 67 41.81 39.01 -2.57
CA THR A 67 41.93 40.47 -2.64
C THR A 67 43.38 40.89 -2.74
N THR A 68 43.64 42.11 -3.20
CA THR A 68 44.98 42.69 -3.19
C THR A 68 45.26 43.39 -1.87
N TYR A 69 46.52 43.42 -1.44
CA TYR A 69 46.95 44.17 -0.25
C TYR A 69 46.68 45.68 -0.39
N SER A 70 47.01 46.25 -1.55
CA SER A 70 46.75 47.67 -1.83
C SER A 70 45.30 47.89 -2.25
N VAL A 71 44.66 48.91 -1.66
CA VAL A 71 43.30 49.33 -2.01
C VAL A 71 43.20 49.76 -3.48
N SER A 72 42.08 49.42 -4.14
CA SER A 72 41.75 49.80 -5.52
C SER A 72 42.73 49.32 -6.61
N ARG A 73 43.53 48.28 -6.35
CA ARG A 73 44.40 47.66 -7.34
C ARG A 73 43.72 46.45 -7.98
N THR A 74 43.80 46.33 -9.30
CA THR A 74 43.35 45.15 -10.04
C THR A 74 44.54 44.48 -10.72
N ALA A 75 44.58 43.15 -10.70
CA ALA A 75 45.63 42.37 -11.33
C ALA A 75 45.11 40.99 -11.75
N ALA A 76 45.72 40.41 -12.78
CA ALA A 76 45.47 39.02 -13.14
C ALA A 76 46.18 38.09 -12.15
N PHE A 77 45.49 37.05 -11.70
CA PHE A 77 46.03 36.06 -10.78
C PHE A 77 45.56 34.66 -11.16
N LYS A 78 46.30 33.65 -10.72
CA LYS A 78 45.93 32.24 -10.87
C LYS A 78 45.88 31.60 -9.50
N VAL A 79 44.81 30.86 -9.21
CA VAL A 79 44.72 30.02 -8.01
C VAL A 79 44.94 28.57 -8.41
N ILE A 80 45.78 27.88 -7.66
CA ILE A 80 46.08 26.45 -7.75
C ILE A 80 45.57 25.82 -6.46
N ILE A 81 44.79 24.75 -6.61
CA ILE A 81 44.24 24.01 -5.48
C ILE A 81 44.62 22.56 -5.66
N ASP A 82 45.42 22.04 -4.74
CA ASP A 82 45.87 20.65 -4.73
C ASP A 82 45.27 19.92 -3.54
N GLY A 83 44.76 18.71 -3.76
CA GLY A 83 44.15 17.91 -2.71
C GLY A 83 43.68 16.55 -3.20
N PRO A 84 43.04 15.76 -2.33
CA PRO A 84 42.71 14.36 -2.60
C PRO A 84 41.63 14.16 -3.68
N ALA A 85 40.89 15.21 -4.06
CA ALA A 85 39.90 15.15 -5.14
C ALA A 85 39.79 16.49 -5.88
N ARG A 86 39.13 16.49 -7.05
CA ARG A 86 38.87 17.73 -7.81
C ARG A 86 37.96 18.67 -7.03
N VAL A 87 38.32 19.95 -7.00
CA VAL A 87 37.48 21.02 -6.45
C VAL A 87 36.67 21.66 -7.59
N SER A 88 35.35 21.69 -7.44
CA SER A 88 34.46 22.41 -8.34
C SER A 88 34.36 23.88 -7.91
N CYS A 89 34.67 24.80 -8.82
CA CYS A 89 34.66 26.24 -8.57
C CYS A 89 33.63 26.93 -9.47
N GLY A 90 32.80 27.79 -8.87
CA GLY A 90 31.88 28.68 -9.59
C GLY A 90 31.96 30.09 -8.99
N PRO A 91 31.71 31.16 -9.78
CA PRO A 91 31.72 32.52 -9.27
C PRO A 91 30.60 32.72 -8.24
N TYR A 92 30.93 33.36 -7.11
CA TYR A 92 29.97 33.65 -6.05
C TYR A 92 29.01 34.80 -6.44
N VAL A 93 29.43 35.69 -7.35
CA VAL A 93 28.62 36.72 -8.01
C VAL A 93 29.13 36.91 -9.45
N SER A 94 28.27 37.22 -10.42
CA SER A 94 28.61 37.36 -11.84
C SER A 94 29.66 38.47 -12.08
N MET A 95 30.92 38.09 -12.28
CA MET A 95 31.95 38.92 -12.89
C MET A 95 32.74 38.12 -13.93
N PRO A 96 33.20 38.74 -15.02
CA PRO A 96 33.65 38.04 -16.22
C PRO A 96 35.16 37.83 -16.19
N LEU A 97 35.68 36.91 -15.39
CA LEU A 97 37.09 36.49 -15.50
C LEU A 97 37.22 34.96 -15.34
N ALA A 98 37.86 34.34 -16.34
CA ALA A 98 37.96 32.90 -16.50
C ALA A 98 38.86 32.24 -15.44
N ILE A 99 38.25 31.54 -14.49
CA ILE A 99 38.97 30.66 -13.55
C ILE A 99 39.13 29.30 -14.22
N THR A 100 40.36 28.88 -14.51
CA THR A 100 40.65 27.55 -15.08
C THR A 100 41.31 26.64 -14.04
N CYS A 101 40.56 25.68 -13.50
CA CYS A 101 41.08 24.66 -12.59
C CYS A 101 41.65 23.47 -13.40
N ARG A 102 42.95 23.17 -13.25
CA ARG A 102 43.54 21.91 -13.72
C ARG A 102 44.00 21.09 -12.53
N THR A 103 43.73 19.80 -12.56
CA THR A 103 44.23 18.82 -11.61
C THR A 103 45.01 17.76 -12.38
N SER A 104 46.18 17.39 -11.87
CA SER A 104 46.94 16.23 -12.31
C SER A 104 46.79 15.14 -11.25
N THR A 105 46.16 14.02 -11.59
CA THR A 105 46.19 12.79 -10.79
C THR A 105 47.29 11.86 -11.31
N PRO A 106 47.96 11.07 -10.46
CA PRO A 106 48.84 10.00 -10.92
C PRO A 106 48.01 8.89 -11.57
N ASN A 107 48.48 8.39 -12.71
CA ASN A 107 47.88 7.27 -13.45
C ASN A 107 47.71 6.03 -12.56
N ASN A 108 46.46 5.66 -12.30
CA ASN A 108 46.10 4.28 -11.96
C ASN A 108 44.75 3.94 -12.62
N THR A 109 44.77 3.82 -13.96
CA THR A 109 43.62 3.46 -14.80
C THR A 109 43.36 1.94 -14.89
N ALA A 110 43.90 1.13 -13.98
CA ALA A 110 44.02 -0.31 -14.21
C ALA A 110 42.93 -1.23 -13.61
N ALA A 111 41.80 -0.73 -13.06
CA ALA A 111 40.83 -1.62 -12.40
C ALA A 111 39.34 -1.21 -12.51
N CYS A 112 38.93 -0.60 -13.62
CA CYS A 112 37.52 -0.28 -13.89
C CYS A 112 37.14 -0.57 -15.34
N SER A 113 36.05 -1.31 -15.57
CA SER A 113 35.46 -1.50 -16.91
C SER A 113 34.22 -0.63 -17.11
N ALA A 114 33.79 -0.51 -18.37
CA ALA A 114 32.51 0.13 -18.67
C ALA A 114 31.35 -0.67 -18.02
N PRO A 115 30.28 0.02 -17.55
CA PRO A 115 29.18 -0.63 -16.86
C PRO A 115 28.37 -1.53 -17.80
N ILE A 116 27.98 -2.72 -17.33
CA ILE A 116 27.11 -3.63 -18.09
C ILE A 116 25.66 -3.28 -17.77
N ILE A 117 24.88 -2.93 -18.80
CA ILE A 117 23.48 -2.53 -18.67
C ILE A 117 22.60 -3.62 -19.29
N THR A 118 21.58 -4.07 -18.56
CA THR A 118 20.53 -4.96 -19.10
C THR A 118 19.18 -4.29 -18.91
N LEU A 119 18.43 -4.12 -20.00
CA LEU A 119 17.07 -3.56 -19.96
C LEU A 119 16.01 -4.66 -19.83
N MET A 120 14.96 -4.38 -19.08
CA MET A 120 13.81 -5.26 -18.83
C MET A 120 12.50 -4.50 -19.10
N PRO A 121 11.52 -5.08 -19.79
CA PRO A 121 11.48 -6.46 -20.30
C PRO A 121 12.30 -6.65 -21.59
N GLY A 122 13.34 -7.49 -21.53
CA GLY A 122 14.13 -8.02 -22.67
C GLY A 122 14.79 -7.01 -23.62
N SER A 123 15.73 -7.50 -24.44
CA SER A 123 16.24 -6.77 -25.60
C SER A 123 15.25 -6.91 -26.76
N SER A 124 14.63 -5.81 -27.17
CA SER A 124 13.78 -5.74 -28.36
C SER A 124 14.53 -5.09 -29.52
N SER A 125 13.99 -5.21 -30.74
CA SER A 125 14.56 -4.60 -31.93
C SER A 125 13.51 -3.79 -32.68
N LEU A 126 13.94 -2.94 -33.60
CA LEU A 126 13.03 -2.18 -34.46
C LEU A 126 12.08 -3.10 -35.27
N GLU A 127 12.53 -4.32 -35.62
CA GLU A 127 11.73 -5.31 -36.35
C GLU A 127 10.70 -6.05 -35.47
N LYS A 128 11.02 -6.21 -34.18
CA LYS A 128 10.16 -6.85 -33.17
C LYS A 128 10.08 -5.98 -31.91
N PRO A 129 9.40 -4.83 -31.98
CA PRO A 129 9.24 -3.95 -30.84
C PRO A 129 8.26 -4.53 -29.83
N LEU A 130 8.45 -4.20 -28.56
CA LEU A 130 7.48 -4.48 -27.49
C LEU A 130 6.19 -3.72 -27.77
N GLN A 131 5.03 -4.35 -27.65
CA GLN A 131 3.76 -3.72 -28.01
C GLN A 131 2.97 -3.29 -26.78
N PHE A 132 2.58 -2.01 -26.75
CA PHE A 132 1.76 -1.44 -25.69
C PHE A 132 0.56 -0.71 -26.30
N ARG A 133 -0.60 -0.76 -25.64
CA ARG A 133 -1.75 0.07 -26.01
C ARG A 133 -1.54 1.49 -25.48
N ARG A 134 -2.03 2.52 -26.17
CA ARG A 134 -1.88 3.90 -25.69
C ARG A 134 -2.61 4.14 -24.37
N SER A 135 -3.68 3.40 -24.06
CA SER A 135 -4.36 3.44 -22.77
C SER A 135 -3.64 2.69 -21.65
N GLN A 136 -2.50 2.05 -21.94
CA GLN A 136 -1.72 1.26 -21.02
C GLN A 136 -0.42 2.01 -20.66
N ASP A 137 -0.09 2.01 -19.38
CA ASP A 137 1.21 2.44 -18.87
C ASP A 137 2.24 1.31 -18.96
N PHE A 138 3.52 1.67 -18.99
CA PHE A 138 4.59 0.68 -18.99
C PHE A 138 5.88 1.25 -18.43
N TYR A 139 6.81 0.36 -18.11
CA TYR A 139 8.13 0.70 -17.57
C TYR A 139 9.23 -0.07 -18.29
N ILE A 140 10.42 0.54 -18.32
CA ILE A 140 11.67 -0.14 -18.67
C ILE A 140 12.62 -0.01 -17.48
N ASN A 141 13.01 -1.16 -16.91
CA ASN A 141 13.96 -1.24 -15.81
C ASN A 141 15.35 -1.59 -16.35
N ALA A 142 16.39 -1.09 -15.70
CA ALA A 142 17.78 -1.30 -16.05
C ALA A 142 18.53 -1.88 -14.86
N ASN A 143 19.18 -3.03 -15.07
CA ASN A 143 20.18 -3.56 -14.15
C ASN A 143 21.56 -3.04 -14.60
N ILE A 144 22.26 -2.33 -13.72
CA ILE A 144 23.54 -1.68 -14.04
C ILE A 144 24.64 -2.31 -13.19
N ASN A 145 25.36 -3.26 -13.77
CA ASN A 145 26.51 -3.88 -13.10
C ASN A 145 27.79 -3.08 -13.35
N ARG A 146 28.45 -2.63 -12.29
CA ARG A 146 29.66 -1.81 -12.34
C ARG A 146 30.84 -2.65 -11.87
N SER A 147 31.76 -2.99 -12.79
CA SER A 147 32.98 -3.72 -12.41
C SER A 147 34.12 -2.71 -12.13
N CYS A 148 34.13 -2.20 -10.90
CA CYS A 148 35.12 -1.26 -10.39
C CYS A 148 35.53 -1.61 -8.96
N VAL A 149 36.82 -1.44 -8.63
CA VAL A 149 37.36 -1.73 -7.28
C VAL A 149 37.00 -0.63 -6.25
N THR A 150 36.61 0.55 -6.71
CA THR A 150 36.10 1.66 -5.89
C THR A 150 34.64 1.97 -6.22
N SER A 151 33.84 2.38 -5.23
CA SER A 151 32.43 2.73 -5.44
C SER A 151 32.33 4.08 -6.15
N LEU A 152 32.43 4.05 -7.48
CA LEU A 152 32.32 5.23 -8.31
C LEU A 152 30.85 5.57 -8.55
N GLY A 153 30.50 6.84 -8.36
CA GLY A 153 29.21 7.36 -8.81
C GLY A 153 29.04 7.19 -10.32
N ALA A 154 27.81 6.98 -10.78
CA ALA A 154 27.47 6.97 -12.19
C ALA A 154 26.28 7.89 -12.44
N VAL A 155 26.26 8.53 -13.61
CA VAL A 155 25.15 9.36 -14.07
C VAL A 155 24.43 8.59 -15.17
N SER A 156 23.15 8.34 -14.95
CA SER A 156 22.24 7.74 -15.94
C SER A 156 21.47 8.84 -16.67
N ASN A 157 21.31 8.68 -17.98
CA ASN A 157 20.53 9.57 -18.82
C ASN A 157 19.63 8.76 -19.76
N TRP A 158 18.33 8.99 -19.67
CA TRP A 158 17.32 8.40 -20.55
C TRP A 158 16.96 9.35 -21.69
N ALA A 159 16.94 8.82 -22.91
CA ALA A 159 16.48 9.48 -24.11
C ALA A 159 15.38 8.67 -24.79
N ILE A 160 14.36 9.34 -25.30
CA ILE A 160 13.26 8.74 -26.08
C ILE A 160 13.32 9.32 -27.48
N SER A 161 13.29 8.48 -28.51
CA SER A 161 13.33 8.89 -29.91
C SER A 161 12.20 8.21 -30.68
N ILE A 162 11.56 8.91 -31.62
CA ILE A 162 10.55 8.32 -32.51
C ILE A 162 11.25 7.66 -33.71
N CYS A 163 10.81 6.46 -34.08
CA CYS A 163 11.41 5.65 -35.12
C CYS A 163 10.40 5.33 -36.22
N ASN A 164 10.85 5.46 -37.47
CA ASN A 164 10.12 5.01 -38.65
C ASN A 164 10.90 3.84 -39.26
N THR A 165 11.79 4.11 -40.23
CA THR A 165 12.83 3.20 -40.74
C THR A 165 14.19 3.43 -40.06
N GLU A 166 14.41 4.65 -39.56
CA GLU A 166 15.52 5.06 -38.72
C GLU A 166 14.98 5.94 -37.57
N CYS A 167 15.67 5.98 -36.43
CA CYS A 167 15.25 6.76 -35.28
C CYS A 167 15.71 8.21 -35.41
N ARG A 168 14.79 9.16 -35.19
CA ARG A 168 15.08 10.61 -35.20
C ARG A 168 15.84 11.03 -33.94
N SER A 169 16.22 12.30 -33.87
CA SER A 169 16.78 12.90 -32.64
C SER A 169 15.81 12.75 -31.46
N PRO A 170 16.32 12.72 -30.21
CA PRO A 170 15.50 12.57 -29.01
C PRO A 170 14.39 13.62 -28.94
N ILE A 171 13.17 13.20 -28.57
CA ILE A 171 12.05 14.10 -28.30
C ILE A 171 12.20 14.76 -26.93
N SER A 172 11.57 15.93 -26.76
CA SER A 172 11.45 16.54 -25.43
C SER A 172 10.62 15.63 -24.55
N ILE A 173 11.18 15.21 -23.41
CA ILE A 173 10.54 14.27 -22.50
C ILE A 173 9.45 15.02 -21.73
N HIS A 174 8.22 14.54 -21.85
CA HIS A 174 7.07 15.10 -21.14
C HIS A 174 7.29 15.01 -19.62
N HIS A 175 6.84 16.01 -18.86
CA HIS A 175 7.08 16.10 -17.41
C HIS A 175 6.44 14.97 -16.60
N SER A 176 5.43 14.29 -17.17
CA SER A 176 4.79 13.11 -16.57
C SER A 176 5.63 11.83 -16.67
N ILE A 177 6.65 11.79 -17.55
CA ILE A 177 7.56 10.66 -17.69
C ILE A 177 8.57 10.71 -16.54
N ILE A 178 8.50 9.71 -15.67
CA ILE A 178 9.38 9.63 -14.50
C ILE A 178 10.63 8.85 -14.86
N ARG A 179 11.79 9.37 -14.44
CA ARG A 179 13.11 8.83 -14.76
C ARG A 179 13.94 8.76 -13.50
N THR A 180 14.46 7.57 -13.21
CA THR A 180 15.45 7.35 -12.16
C THR A 180 16.76 6.88 -12.76
N VAL A 181 17.73 6.54 -11.91
CA VAL A 181 19.03 6.00 -12.36
C VAL A 181 18.85 4.69 -13.14
N ASN A 182 17.85 3.89 -12.74
CA ASN A 182 17.65 2.53 -13.25
C ASN A 182 16.31 2.36 -13.97
N GLU A 183 15.43 3.36 -14.00
CA GLU A 183 14.05 3.15 -14.47
C GLU A 183 13.55 4.28 -15.36
N LEU A 184 12.71 3.90 -16.31
CA LEU A 184 11.92 4.79 -17.15
C LEU A 184 10.44 4.36 -17.07
N TYR A 185 9.59 5.23 -16.51
CA TYR A 185 8.15 5.02 -16.46
C TYR A 185 7.43 5.95 -17.44
N VAL A 186 6.58 5.36 -18.27
CA VAL A 186 5.76 6.08 -19.24
C VAL A 186 4.28 5.87 -18.87
N PRO A 187 3.60 6.91 -18.34
CA PRO A 187 2.18 6.82 -18.06
C PRO A 187 1.36 6.58 -19.33
N ALA A 188 0.19 5.96 -19.17
CA ALA A 188 -0.80 5.85 -20.24
C ALA A 188 -1.10 7.22 -20.89
N LYS A 189 -1.45 7.20 -22.18
CA LYS A 189 -1.77 8.37 -23.01
C LYS A 189 -0.64 9.39 -23.21
N THR A 190 0.59 9.11 -22.73
CA THR A 190 1.72 10.06 -22.82
C THR A 190 2.41 10.07 -24.18
N LEU A 191 2.60 8.90 -24.79
CA LEU A 191 3.21 8.76 -26.11
C LEU A 191 2.13 8.61 -27.18
N GLU A 192 2.36 9.25 -28.33
CA GLU A 192 1.51 9.11 -29.51
C GLU A 192 1.71 7.76 -30.21
N TYR A 193 0.86 7.44 -31.19
CA TYR A 193 1.00 6.20 -31.95
C TYR A 193 2.29 6.20 -32.76
N GLY A 194 3.06 5.11 -32.67
CA GLY A 194 4.33 5.00 -33.36
C GLY A 194 5.28 3.99 -32.72
N ILE A 195 6.46 3.85 -33.33
CA ILE A 195 7.55 3.05 -32.78
C ILE A 195 8.54 4.02 -32.13
N TYR A 196 9.04 3.68 -30.93
CA TYR A 196 9.97 4.51 -30.18
C TYR A 196 11.21 3.71 -29.77
N GLU A 197 12.36 4.37 -29.75
CA GLU A 197 13.60 3.91 -29.14
C GLU A 197 13.75 4.54 -27.76
N LEU A 198 13.91 3.70 -26.75
CA LEU A 198 14.14 4.06 -25.35
C LEU A 198 15.60 3.74 -25.03
N LYS A 199 16.44 4.77 -24.97
CA LYS A 199 17.89 4.64 -24.85
C LYS A 199 18.37 5.11 -23.48
N LEU A 200 19.01 4.20 -22.73
CA LEU A 200 19.72 4.52 -21.50
C LEU A 200 21.20 4.70 -21.81
N THR A 201 21.80 5.76 -21.28
CA THR A 201 23.25 5.98 -21.28
C THR A 201 23.73 6.13 -19.85
N VAL A 202 24.69 5.31 -19.44
CA VAL A 202 25.29 5.38 -18.09
C VAL A 202 26.75 5.76 -18.24
N THR A 203 27.15 6.81 -17.53
CA THR A 203 28.51 7.36 -17.57
C THR A 203 29.10 7.37 -16.17
N MET A 204 30.30 6.81 -16.00
CA MET A 204 31.00 6.82 -14.72
C MET A 204 31.50 8.23 -14.38
N VAL A 205 31.21 8.73 -13.17
CA VAL A 205 31.49 10.13 -12.75
C VAL A 205 32.99 10.42 -12.76
N GLU A 206 33.79 9.51 -12.22
CA GLU A 206 35.24 9.71 -12.11
C GLU A 206 36.00 9.35 -13.39
N PHE A 207 35.37 8.56 -14.28
CA PHE A 207 35.92 8.19 -15.58
C PHE A 207 34.86 8.39 -16.68
N PRO A 208 34.62 9.62 -17.15
CA PRO A 208 33.59 9.89 -18.16
C PRO A 208 33.78 9.15 -19.49
N ILE A 209 35.00 8.64 -19.74
CA ILE A 209 35.34 7.80 -20.90
C ILE A 209 34.66 6.42 -20.79
N LEU A 210 34.44 5.92 -19.57
CA LEU A 210 33.71 4.68 -19.32
C LEU A 210 32.21 4.99 -19.32
N SER A 211 31.61 4.87 -20.50
CA SER A 211 30.16 4.96 -20.69
C SER A 211 29.64 3.77 -21.47
N THR A 212 28.39 3.38 -21.22
CA THR A 212 27.71 2.33 -21.95
C THR A 212 26.30 2.78 -22.25
N SER A 213 25.79 2.42 -23.42
CA SER A 213 24.42 2.73 -23.81
C SER A 213 23.74 1.50 -24.39
N VAL A 214 22.50 1.29 -23.97
CA VAL A 214 21.63 0.20 -24.42
C VAL A 214 20.25 0.80 -24.74
N ALA A 215 19.59 0.24 -25.75
CA ALA A 215 18.27 0.68 -26.18
C ALA A 215 17.28 -0.48 -26.24
N SER A 216 15.99 -0.15 -26.06
CA SER A 216 14.85 -1.04 -26.30
C SER A 216 13.83 -0.31 -27.18
N TYR A 217 13.16 -1.04 -28.05
CA TYR A 217 12.17 -0.55 -29.01
C TYR A 217 10.75 -0.95 -28.58
N ILE A 218 9.85 0.02 -28.63
CA ILE A 218 8.44 -0.16 -28.29
C ILE A 218 7.54 0.32 -29.43
N LYS A 219 6.33 -0.22 -29.52
CA LYS A 219 5.28 0.20 -30.45
C LYS A 219 4.01 0.54 -29.67
N ILE A 220 3.56 1.77 -29.80
CA ILE A 220 2.30 2.25 -29.23
C ILE A 220 1.19 2.03 -30.24
N ASN A 221 0.27 1.13 -29.92
CA ASN A 221 -0.90 0.80 -30.72
C ASN A 221 -2.16 1.51 -30.19
N PRO A 222 -3.16 1.77 -31.06
CA PRO A 222 -4.48 2.21 -30.63
C PRO A 222 -5.14 1.20 -29.69
N SER A 223 -5.90 1.71 -28.74
CA SER A 223 -6.75 0.92 -27.85
C SER A 223 -8.10 0.61 -28.50
N GLY A 224 -8.76 -0.45 -28.02
CA GLY A 224 -10.08 -0.84 -28.53
C GLY A 224 -11.17 0.15 -28.10
N ILE A 225 -11.94 0.64 -29.06
CA ILE A 225 -13.06 1.56 -28.81
C ILE A 225 -14.27 0.78 -28.29
N THR A 226 -14.90 1.33 -27.26
CA THR A 226 -16.07 0.71 -26.62
C THR A 226 -17.34 1.45 -27.07
N ALA A 227 -18.12 0.82 -27.95
CA ALA A 227 -19.38 1.36 -28.44
C ALA A 227 -20.54 1.07 -27.47
N VAL A 228 -21.24 2.11 -27.01
CA VAL A 228 -22.28 1.99 -25.98
C VAL A 228 -23.52 2.79 -26.37
N LEU A 229 -24.69 2.15 -26.51
CA LEU A 229 -25.91 2.86 -26.96
C LEU A 229 -26.70 3.51 -25.82
N VAL A 230 -26.56 3.00 -24.60
CA VAL A 230 -27.37 3.38 -23.43
C VAL A 230 -26.48 3.68 -22.21
N PRO A 231 -26.94 4.50 -21.25
CA PRO A 231 -26.10 4.92 -20.12
C PRO A 231 -25.46 3.74 -19.36
N LEU A 232 -24.20 3.96 -18.94
CA LEU A 232 -23.38 3.00 -18.18
C LEU A 232 -23.13 1.65 -18.88
N GLY A 233 -23.52 1.49 -20.14
CA GLY A 233 -23.28 0.23 -20.85
C GLY A 233 -24.25 -0.89 -20.48
N THR A 234 -25.44 -0.51 -20.00
CA THR A 234 -26.51 -1.42 -19.63
C THR A 234 -26.90 -2.31 -20.81
N SER A 235 -26.96 -3.63 -20.63
CA SER A 235 -27.24 -4.57 -21.74
C SER A 235 -28.72 -4.57 -22.14
N MET A 236 -29.62 -4.39 -21.18
CA MET A 236 -31.07 -4.44 -21.36
C MET A 236 -31.77 -3.35 -20.56
N ILE A 237 -32.70 -2.64 -21.18
CA ILE A 237 -33.54 -1.62 -20.53
C ILE A 237 -35.02 -1.84 -20.85
N THR A 238 -35.90 -1.49 -19.91
CA THR A 238 -37.32 -1.29 -20.19
C THR A 238 -37.58 0.15 -20.63
N HIS A 239 -38.49 0.31 -21.58
CA HIS A 239 -38.90 1.60 -22.12
C HIS A 239 -40.41 1.64 -22.34
N GLY A 240 -41.05 2.75 -21.99
CA GLY A 240 -42.49 2.90 -22.19
C GLY A 240 -42.86 3.19 -23.64
N HIS A 241 -43.93 2.57 -24.13
CA HIS A 241 -44.41 2.72 -25.50
C HIS A 241 -44.78 4.17 -25.87
N GLU A 242 -45.30 4.92 -24.90
CA GLU A 242 -45.64 6.34 -25.03
C GLU A 242 -44.43 7.28 -24.91
N GLN A 243 -43.23 6.74 -24.64
CA GLN A 243 -42.01 7.51 -24.48
C GLN A 243 -41.14 7.45 -25.73
N THR A 244 -40.39 8.51 -25.96
CA THR A 244 -39.37 8.56 -27.01
C THR A 244 -38.10 7.86 -26.54
N LEU A 245 -37.58 6.91 -27.31
CA LEU A 245 -36.32 6.20 -27.02
C LEU A 245 -35.16 6.95 -27.68
N THR A 246 -34.07 7.17 -26.94
CA THR A 246 -32.83 7.73 -27.50
C THR A 246 -31.71 6.71 -27.32
N LEU A 247 -31.01 6.39 -28.41
CA LEU A 247 -29.79 5.58 -28.41
C LEU A 247 -28.64 6.51 -28.81
N ASP A 248 -27.69 6.73 -27.91
CA ASP A 248 -26.71 7.82 -28.02
C ASP A 248 -25.25 7.33 -27.87
N PRO A 249 -24.73 6.58 -28.86
CA PRO A 249 -23.34 6.17 -28.85
C PRO A 249 -22.35 7.33 -28.89
N GLY A 250 -22.72 8.49 -29.43
CA GLY A 250 -21.87 9.68 -29.38
C GLY A 250 -21.58 10.17 -27.96
N THR A 251 -22.52 10.00 -27.04
CA THR A 251 -22.36 10.45 -25.64
C THR A 251 -21.80 9.35 -24.74
N TYR A 252 -22.19 8.09 -24.94
CA TYR A 252 -21.89 7.01 -23.99
C TYR A 252 -20.70 6.13 -24.38
N SER A 253 -20.29 6.13 -25.65
CA SER A 253 -19.11 5.37 -26.08
C SER A 253 -17.83 5.93 -25.46
N LYS A 254 -16.82 5.08 -25.34
CA LYS A 254 -15.54 5.45 -24.74
C LYS A 254 -14.40 5.14 -25.69
N ASP A 255 -13.51 6.12 -25.83
CA ASP A 255 -12.20 5.94 -26.39
C ASP A 255 -11.20 5.86 -25.22
N PRO A 256 -10.60 4.69 -24.93
CA PRO A 256 -9.62 4.56 -23.86
C PRO A 256 -8.36 5.41 -24.05
N ASP A 257 -8.08 5.88 -25.26
CA ASP A 257 -6.93 6.72 -25.57
C ASP A 257 -7.22 8.21 -25.36
N SER A 258 -8.49 8.61 -25.25
CA SER A 258 -8.88 10.00 -25.02
C SER A 258 -9.57 10.18 -23.68
N ASP A 259 -9.64 11.40 -23.18
CA ASP A 259 -10.48 11.74 -22.02
C ASP A 259 -11.93 11.97 -22.44
N VAL A 260 -12.15 12.31 -23.72
CA VAL A 260 -13.46 12.55 -24.30
C VAL A 260 -13.59 11.78 -25.61
N PHE A 261 -14.68 11.03 -25.76
CA PHE A 261 -15.02 10.40 -27.02
C PHE A 261 -15.50 11.46 -28.02
N ASN A 262 -14.74 11.68 -29.10
CA ASN A 262 -15.12 12.66 -30.12
C ASN A 262 -16.04 12.03 -31.16
N ALA A 263 -17.35 12.19 -30.95
CA ALA A 263 -18.37 11.57 -31.80
C ALA A 263 -18.31 11.99 -33.28
N THR A 264 -17.69 13.13 -33.62
CA THR A 264 -17.62 13.66 -34.99
C THR A 264 -16.62 12.95 -35.90
N GLN A 265 -15.70 12.15 -35.33
CA GLN A 265 -14.67 11.42 -36.06
C GLN A 265 -15.13 10.03 -36.55
N TRP A 266 -16.42 9.72 -36.39
CA TRP A 266 -16.98 8.39 -36.59
C TRP A 266 -18.22 8.43 -37.48
N ASN A 267 -18.36 7.42 -38.33
CA ASN A 267 -19.59 7.13 -39.05
C ASN A 267 -20.41 6.09 -38.29
N TYR A 268 -21.72 6.30 -38.17
CA TYR A 268 -22.64 5.44 -37.41
C TYR A 268 -23.67 4.79 -38.33
N THR A 269 -23.77 3.47 -38.27
CA THR A 269 -24.83 2.71 -38.94
C THR A 269 -25.64 1.93 -37.91
N TYR A 270 -26.95 2.15 -37.90
CA TYR A 270 -27.85 1.54 -36.93
C TYR A 270 -28.63 0.40 -37.56
N TYR A 271 -28.85 -0.65 -36.77
CA TYR A 271 -29.62 -1.81 -37.15
C TYR A 271 -30.57 -2.20 -36.03
N CYS A 272 -31.65 -2.88 -36.39
CA CYS A 272 -32.61 -3.40 -35.44
C CYS A 272 -33.16 -4.77 -35.86
N ARG A 273 -33.61 -5.54 -34.88
CA ARG A 273 -34.38 -6.77 -35.06
C ARG A 273 -35.30 -7.05 -33.86
N ILE A 274 -36.29 -7.91 -34.06
CA ILE A 274 -37.13 -8.43 -32.97
C ILE A 274 -36.40 -9.61 -32.33
N TYR A 275 -36.16 -9.54 -31.02
CA TYR A 275 -35.42 -10.55 -30.28
C TYR A 275 -36.37 -11.66 -29.77
N GLY A 276 -36.02 -12.93 -30.01
CA GLY A 276 -36.76 -14.08 -29.48
C GLY A 276 -38.02 -14.52 -30.25
N SER A 277 -38.27 -14.00 -31.46
CA SER A 277 -39.40 -14.47 -32.29
C SER A 277 -38.97 -15.64 -33.20
N PRO A 278 -39.63 -16.81 -33.14
CA PRO A 278 -39.31 -17.95 -34.00
C PRO A 278 -39.61 -17.72 -35.49
N ASN A 279 -40.34 -16.65 -35.84
CA ASN A 279 -40.75 -16.33 -37.22
C ASN A 279 -40.10 -15.06 -37.79
N SER A 280 -39.25 -14.35 -37.04
CA SER A 280 -38.49 -13.22 -37.61
C SER A 280 -37.22 -13.72 -38.28
N SER A 281 -36.94 -13.28 -39.50
CA SER A 281 -35.63 -13.48 -40.12
C SER A 281 -34.55 -13.07 -39.12
N GLU A 282 -33.60 -13.95 -38.80
CA GLU A 282 -32.46 -13.66 -37.91
C GLU A 282 -31.56 -12.51 -38.43
N SER A 283 -31.83 -12.02 -39.65
CA SER A 283 -31.14 -10.94 -40.33
C SER A 283 -31.36 -9.58 -39.69
N TRP A 284 -30.27 -8.87 -39.45
CA TRP A 284 -30.26 -7.46 -39.05
C TRP A 284 -30.90 -6.58 -40.13
N ILE A 285 -31.82 -5.71 -39.72
CA ILE A 285 -32.47 -4.75 -40.62
C ILE A 285 -31.79 -3.38 -40.41
N PRO A 286 -31.18 -2.77 -41.44
CA PRO A 286 -30.61 -1.44 -41.31
C PRO A 286 -31.72 -0.40 -41.11
N ILE A 287 -31.48 0.54 -40.21
CA ILE A 287 -32.29 1.74 -40.07
C ILE A 287 -31.78 2.72 -41.14
N ASP A 288 -32.35 2.60 -42.35
CA ASP A 288 -31.78 3.15 -43.58
C ASP A 288 -31.73 4.69 -43.61
N HIS A 289 -30.62 5.24 -44.12
CA HIS A 289 -30.36 6.68 -44.24
C HIS A 289 -31.02 7.31 -45.48
N ASN A 290 -31.44 6.50 -46.46
CA ASN A 290 -31.93 6.99 -47.74
C ASN A 290 -33.43 7.29 -47.73
N GLU A 291 -33.77 8.55 -48.04
CA GLU A 291 -35.12 9.11 -48.00
C GLU A 291 -36.11 8.54 -49.04
N THR A 292 -35.73 7.51 -49.80
CA THR A 292 -36.42 7.09 -51.03
C THR A 292 -37.04 5.70 -51.00
N LEU A 293 -36.79 4.86 -50.01
CA LEU A 293 -37.37 3.50 -49.92
C LEU A 293 -38.51 3.44 -48.91
N ARG A 294 -39.72 3.81 -49.37
CA ARG A 294 -40.93 3.94 -48.54
C ARG A 294 -41.57 2.63 -48.08
N HIS A 295 -41.16 1.45 -48.54
CA HIS A 295 -41.89 0.22 -48.17
C HIS A 295 -40.95 -0.98 -47.99
N SER A 296 -40.98 -1.55 -46.78
CA SER A 296 -40.63 -2.94 -46.38
C SER A 296 -39.37 -3.25 -45.55
N SER A 297 -38.58 -2.29 -45.05
CA SER A 297 -37.33 -2.60 -44.31
C SER A 297 -37.18 -1.92 -42.94
N SER A 298 -38.18 -1.96 -42.06
CA SER A 298 -38.00 -1.40 -40.70
C SER A 298 -38.63 -2.25 -39.61
N CYS A 299 -37.93 -2.35 -38.47
CA CYS A 299 -38.41 -2.98 -37.24
C CYS A 299 -39.59 -2.24 -36.56
N PHE A 300 -40.05 -1.13 -37.13
CA PHE A 300 -41.08 -0.27 -36.53
C PHE A 300 -42.48 -0.71 -36.94
N SER A 301 -43.44 -0.54 -36.03
CA SER A 301 -44.85 -0.79 -36.31
C SER A 301 -45.40 0.29 -37.25
N ASN A 302 -46.09 -0.12 -38.32
CA ASN A 302 -46.68 0.73 -39.37
C ASN A 302 -47.40 1.97 -38.80
N GLN A 303 -46.73 3.12 -38.78
CA GLN A 303 -47.38 4.42 -38.69
C GLN A 303 -47.72 4.93 -40.09
N SER A 304 -48.70 5.81 -40.18
CA SER A 304 -49.19 6.41 -41.43
C SER A 304 -48.05 6.98 -42.28
N SER A 305 -48.24 6.92 -43.60
CA SER A 305 -47.24 7.09 -44.67
C SER A 305 -46.46 8.42 -44.74
N ASP A 306 -46.63 9.35 -43.79
CA ASP A 306 -46.07 10.70 -43.86
C ASP A 306 -45.16 11.12 -42.68
N VAL A 307 -45.01 10.30 -41.63
CA VAL A 307 -44.12 10.62 -40.48
C VAL A 307 -43.03 9.55 -40.33
N LYS A 308 -41.76 9.94 -40.39
CA LYS A 308 -40.63 9.05 -40.10
C LYS A 308 -40.69 8.64 -38.62
N PRO A 309 -40.65 7.33 -38.27
CA PRO A 309 -40.74 6.88 -36.88
C PRO A 309 -39.48 7.19 -36.03
N TRP A 310 -38.46 7.81 -36.62
CA TRP A 310 -37.21 8.14 -35.98
C TRP A 310 -36.57 9.37 -36.65
N TYR A 311 -35.63 10.01 -35.94
CA TYR A 311 -34.78 11.08 -36.47
C TYR A 311 -33.42 11.10 -35.76
N TYR A 312 -32.40 11.68 -36.40
CA TYR A 312 -31.11 11.94 -35.74
C TYR A 312 -31.19 13.21 -34.91
N ARG A 313 -30.69 13.16 -33.66
CA ARG A 313 -30.69 14.34 -32.78
C ARG A 313 -29.79 15.46 -33.31
N SER A 314 -28.69 15.11 -33.99
CA SER A 314 -27.83 16.03 -34.73
C SER A 314 -27.61 15.52 -36.15
N ASN A 315 -27.84 16.38 -37.15
CA ASN A 315 -27.63 16.04 -38.56
C ASN A 315 -26.14 15.96 -38.94
N GLU A 316 -25.25 16.62 -38.19
CA GLU A 316 -23.83 16.71 -38.51
C GLU A 316 -23.04 15.47 -38.07
N SER A 317 -23.26 14.96 -36.85
CA SER A 317 -22.55 13.77 -36.35
C SER A 317 -23.32 12.47 -36.57
N ARG A 318 -24.66 12.53 -36.70
CA ARG A 318 -25.58 11.37 -36.72
C ARG A 318 -25.30 10.33 -35.62
N SER A 319 -24.67 10.77 -34.54
CA SER A 319 -24.12 9.93 -33.48
C SER A 319 -25.16 9.48 -32.46
N SER A 320 -26.42 9.89 -32.64
CA SER A 320 -27.54 9.60 -31.74
C SER A 320 -28.82 9.52 -32.54
N ILE A 321 -29.54 8.41 -32.40
CA ILE A 321 -30.85 8.19 -33.02
C ILE A 321 -31.95 8.28 -31.97
N THR A 322 -33.02 8.99 -32.32
CA THR A 322 -34.21 9.15 -31.50
C THR A 322 -35.39 8.48 -32.19
N ILE A 323 -35.97 7.47 -31.55
CA ILE A 323 -37.15 6.73 -32.01
C ILE A 323 -38.37 7.32 -31.30
N LEU A 324 -39.34 7.77 -32.09
CA LEU A 324 -40.53 8.45 -31.58
C LEU A 324 -41.42 7.50 -30.77
N ALA A 325 -42.14 8.06 -29.81
CA ALA A 325 -43.21 7.36 -29.10
C ALA A 325 -44.16 6.66 -30.08
N TYR A 326 -44.71 5.52 -29.68
CA TYR A 326 -45.64 4.69 -30.45
C TYR A 326 -45.06 4.04 -31.72
N SER A 327 -43.74 4.10 -31.94
CA SER A 327 -43.09 3.53 -33.15
C SER A 327 -42.71 2.05 -32.99
N LEU A 328 -42.65 1.54 -31.76
CA LEU A 328 -42.30 0.15 -31.44
C LEU A 328 -43.52 -0.55 -30.84
N ALA A 329 -43.76 -1.82 -31.19
CA ALA A 329 -44.86 -2.59 -30.64
C ALA A 329 -44.64 -2.90 -29.15
N THR A 330 -45.73 -2.96 -28.39
CA THR A 330 -45.69 -3.28 -26.95
C THR A 330 -45.55 -4.78 -26.71
N ASN A 331 -45.05 -5.13 -25.53
CA ASN A 331 -44.75 -6.52 -25.10
C ASN A 331 -43.79 -7.24 -26.05
N GLN A 332 -42.89 -6.48 -26.67
CA GLN A 332 -41.89 -6.98 -27.60
C GLN A 332 -40.50 -6.51 -27.17
N THR A 333 -39.52 -7.40 -27.28
CA THR A 333 -38.11 -7.08 -27.07
C THR A 333 -37.46 -6.80 -28.41
N TYR A 334 -36.88 -5.62 -28.54
CA TYR A 334 -36.09 -5.22 -29.69
C TYR A 334 -34.61 -5.31 -29.34
N GLN A 335 -33.81 -5.73 -30.31
CA GLN A 335 -32.36 -5.63 -30.22
C GLN A 335 -31.87 -4.60 -31.23
N PHE A 336 -31.12 -3.63 -30.74
CA PHE A 336 -30.46 -2.61 -31.54
C PHE A 336 -28.97 -2.88 -31.60
N MET A 337 -28.38 -2.60 -32.75
CA MET A 337 -26.94 -2.66 -32.98
C MET A 337 -26.50 -1.35 -33.64
N VAL A 338 -25.33 -0.85 -33.23
CA VAL A 338 -24.63 0.23 -33.93
C VAL A 338 -23.26 -0.25 -34.35
N THR A 339 -22.90 -0.03 -35.61
CA THR A 339 -21.52 -0.17 -36.08
C THR A 339 -20.92 1.22 -36.26
N MET A 340 -19.68 1.38 -35.80
CA MET A 340 -18.95 2.63 -35.78
C MET A 340 -17.63 2.45 -36.52
N ASP A 341 -17.43 3.24 -37.56
CA ASP A 341 -16.22 3.24 -38.38
C ASP A 341 -15.52 4.59 -38.30
N HIS A 342 -14.23 4.61 -37.95
CA HIS A 342 -13.50 5.87 -37.85
C HIS A 342 -13.25 6.47 -39.25
N ILE A 343 -13.58 7.75 -39.43
CA ILE A 343 -13.60 8.43 -40.75
C ILE A 343 -12.23 8.40 -41.44
N HIS A 344 -11.15 8.53 -40.67
CA HIS A 344 -9.77 8.59 -41.20
C HIS A 344 -8.96 7.30 -41.01
N ASN A 345 -9.46 6.33 -40.25
CA ASN A 345 -8.70 5.14 -39.89
C ASN A 345 -9.61 3.91 -39.89
N THR A 346 -9.75 3.29 -41.06
CA THR A 346 -10.68 2.16 -41.26
C THR A 346 -10.33 0.90 -40.46
N SER A 347 -9.14 0.82 -39.86
CA SER A 347 -8.81 -0.28 -38.94
C SER A 347 -9.46 -0.12 -37.56
N LEU A 348 -10.01 1.05 -37.24
CA LEU A 348 -10.72 1.31 -36.00
C LEU A 348 -12.22 1.15 -36.25
N GLN A 349 -12.75 0.03 -35.77
CA GLN A 349 -14.17 -0.29 -35.82
C GLN A 349 -14.65 -0.69 -34.42
N ALA A 350 -15.88 -0.31 -34.09
CA ALA A 350 -16.54 -0.74 -32.87
C ALA A 350 -17.98 -1.11 -33.15
N THR A 351 -18.50 -2.11 -32.44
CA THR A 351 -19.89 -2.52 -32.53
C THR A 351 -20.49 -2.56 -31.14
N GLY A 352 -21.66 -1.94 -30.97
CA GLY A 352 -22.40 -1.91 -29.71
C GLY A 352 -23.78 -2.51 -29.88
N TYR A 353 -24.34 -3.05 -28.80
CA TYR A 353 -25.68 -3.63 -28.76
C TYR A 353 -26.48 -3.12 -27.57
N ALA A 354 -27.81 -3.10 -27.70
CA ALA A 354 -28.72 -2.87 -26.59
C ALA A 354 -30.04 -3.63 -26.80
N LEU A 355 -30.53 -4.28 -25.75
CA LEU A 355 -31.87 -4.86 -25.70
C LEU A 355 -32.85 -3.85 -25.10
N VAL A 356 -33.99 -3.66 -25.75
CA VAL A 356 -35.05 -2.75 -25.30
C VAL A 356 -36.36 -3.51 -25.19
N ILE A 357 -36.89 -3.62 -23.98
CA ILE A 357 -38.21 -4.18 -23.72
C ILE A 357 -39.22 -3.03 -23.77
N VAL A 358 -40.19 -3.10 -24.67
CA VAL A 358 -41.22 -2.06 -24.82
C VAL A 358 -42.48 -2.46 -24.06
N GLU A 359 -42.86 -1.67 -23.07
CA GLU A 359 -44.04 -1.94 -22.22
C GLU A 359 -45.14 -0.89 -22.43
N ASN A 360 -46.38 -1.22 -22.04
CA ASN A 360 -47.51 -0.29 -22.12
C ASN A 360 -47.39 0.90 -21.15
N ASN A 361 -46.67 0.73 -20.04
CA ASN A 361 -46.56 1.74 -18.98
C ASN A 361 -45.36 2.67 -19.17
N ARG A 362 -45.33 3.80 -18.45
CA ARG A 362 -44.31 4.86 -18.55
C ARG A 362 -42.98 4.54 -17.87
N SER A 363 -42.45 3.34 -18.05
CA SER A 363 -41.26 2.84 -17.34
C SER A 363 -40.04 3.77 -17.43
N GLN A 364 -39.31 3.93 -16.33
CA GLN A 364 -38.08 4.71 -16.30
C GLN A 364 -36.88 3.87 -16.72
N VAL A 365 -35.96 4.46 -17.48
CA VAL A 365 -34.70 3.80 -17.81
C VAL A 365 -33.83 3.72 -16.56
N ILE A 366 -33.50 2.50 -16.15
CA ILE A 366 -32.54 2.23 -15.08
C ILE A 366 -31.18 1.91 -15.72
N ALA A 367 -30.15 2.65 -15.34
CA ALA A 367 -28.78 2.39 -15.78
C ALA A 367 -28.06 1.51 -14.76
N ILE A 368 -27.32 0.51 -15.24
CA ILE A 368 -26.49 -0.38 -14.41
C ILE A 368 -25.03 -0.19 -14.84
N GLY A 369 -24.13 -0.05 -13.87
CA GLY A 369 -22.69 0.00 -14.09
C GLY A 369 -21.93 -0.84 -13.08
N CYS A 370 -20.65 -1.05 -13.32
CA CYS A 370 -19.75 -1.75 -12.42
C CYS A 370 -18.99 -0.76 -11.54
N VAL A 371 -18.84 -1.09 -10.26
CA VAL A 371 -18.15 -0.24 -9.27
C VAL A 371 -16.67 -0.11 -9.65
N ILE A 372 -16.03 -1.23 -9.98
CA ILE A 372 -14.66 -1.25 -10.51
C ILE A 372 -14.74 -1.27 -12.04
N SER A 373 -14.25 -0.20 -12.66
CA SER A 373 -14.37 -0.02 -14.12
C SER A 373 -13.64 -1.09 -14.93
N THR A 374 -12.53 -1.63 -14.40
CA THR A 374 -11.71 -2.67 -15.05
C THR A 374 -12.35 -4.06 -14.99
N MET A 375 -13.41 -4.26 -14.20
CA MET A 375 -14.08 -5.57 -14.06
C MET A 375 -15.14 -5.82 -15.13
N CYS A 376 -15.49 -4.79 -15.90
CA CYS A 376 -16.53 -4.85 -16.89
C CYS A 376 -16.01 -4.26 -18.20
N SER A 377 -15.49 -5.14 -19.05
CA SER A 377 -15.12 -4.77 -20.41
C SER A 377 -16.28 -5.12 -21.34
N HIS A 378 -16.80 -4.13 -22.04
CA HIS A 378 -17.79 -4.34 -23.09
C HIS A 378 -17.23 -5.22 -24.20
N ASN A 379 -17.90 -6.34 -24.47
CA ASN A 379 -17.59 -7.23 -25.59
C ASN A 379 -18.90 -7.58 -26.32
N LEU A 380 -19.22 -6.79 -27.34
CA LEU A 380 -20.41 -6.96 -28.17
C LEU A 380 -21.70 -6.95 -27.32
N GLU A 381 -22.46 -8.05 -27.30
CA GLU A 381 -23.73 -8.19 -26.58
C GLU A 381 -23.57 -8.44 -25.07
N PHE A 382 -22.37 -8.80 -24.63
CA PHE A 382 -22.06 -9.16 -23.24
C PHE A 382 -20.97 -8.26 -22.68
N GLN A 383 -20.84 -8.25 -21.36
CA GLN A 383 -19.63 -7.77 -20.71
C GLN A 383 -18.81 -8.99 -20.30
N ASP A 384 -17.51 -8.99 -20.59
CA ASP A 384 -16.65 -10.04 -20.08
C ASP A 384 -16.35 -9.77 -18.61
N ILE A 385 -16.44 -10.81 -17.78
CA ILE A 385 -16.04 -10.76 -16.37
C ILE A 385 -14.93 -11.76 -16.12
N ASN A 386 -14.00 -11.33 -15.28
CA ASN A 386 -13.12 -12.15 -14.49
C ASN A 386 -13.85 -12.96 -13.38
N PRO A 387 -13.82 -14.31 -13.43
CA PRO A 387 -14.44 -15.15 -12.40
C PRO A 387 -13.64 -15.23 -11.09
N SER A 388 -12.38 -14.77 -11.07
CA SER A 388 -11.47 -14.85 -9.91
C SER A 388 -11.67 -13.72 -8.89
N THR A 389 -12.57 -12.77 -9.18
CA THR A 389 -12.91 -11.60 -8.35
C THR A 389 -14.40 -11.51 -8.13
N GLN A 390 -14.82 -10.81 -7.07
CA GLN A 390 -16.21 -10.46 -6.87
C GLN A 390 -16.70 -9.44 -7.92
N VAL A 391 -18.00 -9.49 -8.23
CA VAL A 391 -18.68 -8.60 -9.17
C VAL A 391 -19.52 -7.61 -8.39
N ALA A 392 -19.08 -6.35 -8.35
CA ALA A 392 -19.79 -5.27 -7.69
C ALA A 392 -20.46 -4.34 -8.73
N LEU A 393 -21.78 -4.23 -8.64
CA LEU A 393 -22.65 -3.45 -9.53
C LEU A 393 -23.35 -2.34 -8.76
N PHE A 394 -23.71 -1.28 -9.48
CA PHE A 394 -24.63 -0.27 -8.98
C PHE A 394 -25.68 0.07 -10.04
N SER A 395 -26.87 0.46 -9.60
CA SER A 395 -27.98 0.86 -10.45
C SER A 395 -28.52 2.23 -10.07
N ARG A 396 -29.00 3.00 -11.05
CA ARG A 396 -29.69 4.28 -10.79
C ARG A 396 -30.69 4.61 -11.90
N PRO A 397 -31.83 5.25 -11.56
CA PRO A 397 -32.74 5.78 -12.58
C PRO A 397 -32.08 6.97 -13.28
N VAL A 398 -32.22 7.03 -14.61
CA VAL A 398 -31.68 8.13 -15.43
C VAL A 398 -32.45 9.43 -15.18
N ASN A 399 -33.76 9.32 -14.94
CA ASN A 399 -34.64 10.44 -14.61
C ASN A 399 -34.97 10.43 -13.10
N LYS A 400 -34.99 11.60 -12.44
CA LYS A 400 -35.10 11.69 -10.96
C LYS A 400 -36.53 11.84 -10.41
N SER A 401 -37.56 11.63 -11.22
CA SER A 401 -38.88 12.21 -10.95
C SER A 401 -39.87 11.34 -10.17
N ALA A 402 -39.61 10.06 -9.88
CA ALA A 402 -40.59 9.20 -9.20
C ALA A 402 -40.16 8.73 -7.81
N SER A 403 -41.14 8.58 -6.91
CA SER A 403 -40.94 8.01 -5.57
C SER A 403 -40.73 6.49 -5.66
N LEU A 404 -39.52 6.06 -5.29
CA LEU A 404 -39.11 4.66 -5.18
C LEU A 404 -39.80 3.98 -3.99
N ILE A 405 -40.30 2.75 -4.19
CA ILE A 405 -40.81 1.87 -3.12
C ILE A 405 -39.76 0.83 -2.75
N ASN A 406 -39.26 0.09 -3.74
CA ASN A 406 -38.35 -1.04 -3.50
C ASN A 406 -37.42 -1.27 -4.70
N ILE A 407 -36.26 -1.86 -4.45
CA ILE A 407 -35.33 -2.37 -5.45
C ILE A 407 -35.17 -3.87 -5.22
N THR A 408 -35.05 -4.68 -6.26
CA THR A 408 -34.77 -6.12 -6.13
C THR A 408 -33.86 -6.59 -7.25
N TRP A 409 -32.86 -7.41 -6.91
CA TRP A 409 -31.96 -8.04 -7.87
C TRP A 409 -32.28 -9.51 -8.08
N ASN A 410 -32.37 -9.91 -9.35
CA ASN A 410 -32.51 -11.29 -9.80
C ASN A 410 -31.28 -11.70 -10.62
N VAL A 411 -30.81 -12.92 -10.39
CA VAL A 411 -29.67 -13.49 -11.12
C VAL A 411 -30.16 -14.67 -11.95
N TYR A 412 -29.81 -14.68 -13.22
CA TYR A 412 -30.14 -15.74 -14.16
C TYR A 412 -28.89 -16.31 -14.79
N TYR A 413 -29.00 -17.55 -15.27
CA TYR A 413 -27.93 -18.25 -15.95
C TYR A 413 -28.46 -18.99 -17.18
N VAL A 414 -27.55 -19.38 -18.07
CA VAL A 414 -27.84 -20.24 -19.23
C VAL A 414 -26.95 -21.47 -19.16
N LEU A 415 -27.55 -22.67 -19.26
CA LEU A 415 -26.83 -23.92 -19.50
C LEU A 415 -26.68 -24.12 -21.00
N THR A 416 -25.45 -24.22 -21.48
CA THR A 416 -25.13 -24.48 -22.89
C THR A 416 -25.45 -25.93 -23.27
N ASN A 417 -26.72 -26.22 -23.53
CA ASN A 417 -27.14 -27.42 -24.26
C ASN A 417 -27.53 -27.01 -25.69
N SER A 418 -26.71 -27.47 -26.65
CA SER A 418 -26.78 -27.19 -28.08
C SER A 418 -28.15 -27.45 -28.74
N SER A 419 -28.64 -26.48 -29.52
CA SER A 419 -29.23 -26.63 -30.87
C SER A 419 -30.07 -25.43 -31.33
N THR A 420 -30.42 -24.48 -30.46
CA THR A 420 -31.18 -23.28 -30.81
C THR A 420 -30.43 -21.99 -30.45
N ASN A 421 -30.36 -21.02 -31.36
CA ASN A 421 -29.83 -19.66 -31.13
C ASN A 421 -30.62 -18.84 -30.09
N VAL A 422 -31.60 -19.43 -29.41
CA VAL A 422 -32.44 -18.79 -28.39
C VAL A 422 -31.87 -19.08 -27.01
N GLN A 423 -31.34 -18.06 -26.35
CA GLN A 423 -30.84 -18.14 -24.97
C GLN A 423 -32.01 -18.13 -23.99
N ASN A 424 -32.37 -19.28 -23.42
CA ASN A 424 -33.35 -19.38 -22.34
C ASN A 424 -32.69 -19.11 -20.99
N TRP A 425 -32.94 -17.92 -20.44
CA TRP A 425 -32.47 -17.51 -19.12
C TRP A 425 -33.24 -18.22 -18.02
N THR A 426 -32.55 -18.98 -17.18
CA THR A 426 -33.13 -19.67 -16.03
C THR A 426 -32.82 -18.90 -14.76
N LEU A 427 -33.82 -18.64 -13.92
CA LEU A 427 -33.61 -17.96 -12.63
C LEU A 427 -32.73 -18.83 -11.74
N PHE A 428 -31.67 -18.24 -11.20
CA PHE A 428 -30.81 -18.91 -10.24
C PHE A 428 -31.50 -18.88 -8.87
N THR A 429 -32.22 -19.95 -8.53
CA THR A 429 -33.16 -20.02 -7.39
C THR A 429 -32.51 -19.78 -6.02
N HIS A 430 -31.19 -19.88 -5.90
CA HIS A 430 -30.44 -19.56 -4.68
C HIS A 430 -30.33 -18.05 -4.40
N THR A 431 -30.84 -17.18 -5.28
CA THR A 431 -31.08 -15.76 -4.98
C THR A 431 -32.15 -15.55 -3.91
N VAL A 432 -32.95 -16.59 -3.62
CA VAL A 432 -34.04 -16.58 -2.65
C VAL A 432 -33.88 -17.75 -1.68
N GLY A 433 -33.43 -17.51 -0.44
CA GLY A 433 -33.37 -18.53 0.62
C GLY A 433 -32.03 -18.62 1.37
N LYS A 434 -31.71 -19.81 1.90
CA LYS A 434 -30.63 -20.06 2.89
C LYS A 434 -29.21 -19.66 2.45
N TYR A 435 -28.94 -19.56 1.14
CA TYR A 435 -27.63 -19.21 0.58
C TYR A 435 -27.53 -17.75 0.10
N ARG A 436 -28.60 -16.95 0.30
CA ARG A 436 -28.68 -15.55 -0.12
C ARG A 436 -27.50 -14.74 0.40
N ASP A 437 -27.21 -14.85 1.69
CA ASP A 437 -26.17 -14.08 2.38
C ASP A 437 -24.75 -14.69 2.22
N THR A 438 -24.62 -15.77 1.43
CA THR A 438 -23.31 -16.40 1.13
C THR A 438 -22.71 -15.86 -0.16
N TRP A 439 -23.53 -15.70 -1.21
CA TRP A 439 -23.05 -15.29 -2.53
C TRP A 439 -23.47 -13.89 -2.95
N PHE A 440 -24.55 -13.35 -2.37
CA PHE A 440 -25.15 -12.10 -2.84
C PHE A 440 -25.32 -11.09 -1.70
N PHE A 441 -24.86 -9.86 -1.94
CA PHE A 441 -24.93 -8.76 -0.99
C PHE A 441 -25.66 -7.58 -1.61
N GLY A 442 -26.49 -6.88 -0.83
CA GLY A 442 -27.23 -5.70 -1.29
C GLY A 442 -28.42 -5.96 -2.23
N ASN A 443 -29.01 -7.17 -2.26
CA ASN A 443 -30.11 -7.56 -3.18
C ASN A 443 -31.32 -6.62 -3.23
N ASN A 444 -31.54 -5.82 -2.18
CA ASN A 444 -32.68 -4.90 -2.10
C ASN A 444 -32.26 -3.42 -2.18
N THR A 445 -31.07 -3.15 -2.71
CA THR A 445 -30.50 -1.81 -2.79
C THR A 445 -30.02 -1.49 -4.19
N SER A 446 -29.63 -0.24 -4.42
CA SER A 446 -29.00 0.16 -5.68
C SER A 446 -27.63 -0.46 -5.89
N ASN A 447 -26.94 -0.91 -4.85
CA ASN A 447 -25.63 -1.56 -4.96
C ASN A 447 -25.80 -3.07 -4.79
N PHE A 448 -25.17 -3.86 -5.65
CA PHE A 448 -25.27 -5.31 -5.61
C PHE A 448 -23.89 -5.94 -5.77
N THR A 449 -23.57 -6.93 -4.94
CA THR A 449 -22.31 -7.66 -5.06
C THR A 449 -22.58 -9.15 -5.16
N ALA A 450 -21.98 -9.80 -6.17
CA ALA A 450 -21.85 -11.25 -6.24
C ALA A 450 -20.43 -11.67 -5.88
N SER A 451 -20.28 -12.58 -4.90
CA SER A 451 -18.99 -13.12 -4.46
C SER A 451 -18.33 -13.96 -5.54
N LYS A 452 -16.99 -13.97 -5.60
CA LYS A 452 -16.22 -14.86 -6.49
C LYS A 452 -16.54 -16.34 -6.29
N GLN A 453 -16.95 -16.71 -5.08
CA GLN A 453 -17.30 -18.09 -4.74
C GLN A 453 -18.45 -18.63 -5.61
N LEU A 454 -19.39 -17.77 -6.03
CA LEU A 454 -20.47 -18.13 -6.95
C LEU A 454 -19.91 -18.72 -8.26
N PHE A 455 -18.90 -18.07 -8.84
CA PHE A 455 -18.33 -18.48 -10.11
C PHE A 455 -17.41 -19.68 -9.96
N GLN A 456 -16.69 -19.78 -8.84
CA GLN A 456 -15.82 -20.92 -8.52
C GLN A 456 -16.60 -22.22 -8.30
N GLU A 457 -17.78 -22.15 -7.67
CA GLU A 457 -18.64 -23.32 -7.44
C GLU A 457 -19.47 -23.72 -8.69
N HIS A 458 -19.60 -22.82 -9.67
CA HIS A 458 -20.33 -23.06 -10.91
C HIS A 458 -19.51 -22.81 -12.20
N PRO A 459 -18.35 -23.48 -12.36
CA PRO A 459 -17.42 -23.21 -13.47
C PRO A 459 -17.98 -23.57 -14.86
N ASN A 460 -19.04 -24.38 -14.93
CA ASN A 460 -19.68 -24.79 -16.18
C ASN A 460 -20.63 -23.74 -16.76
N ILE A 461 -20.99 -22.71 -15.99
CA ILE A 461 -21.92 -21.65 -16.42
C ILE A 461 -21.12 -20.49 -17.00
N THR A 462 -21.24 -20.28 -18.32
CA THR A 462 -20.49 -19.23 -19.02
C THR A 462 -21.26 -17.92 -19.18
N LEU A 463 -22.59 -17.93 -19.06
CA LEU A 463 -23.43 -16.75 -19.26
C LEU A 463 -24.28 -16.48 -18.03
N TRP A 464 -24.19 -15.25 -17.53
CA TRP A 464 -24.93 -14.76 -16.38
C TRP A 464 -25.68 -13.48 -16.73
N ARG A 465 -26.83 -13.27 -16.11
CA ARG A 465 -27.59 -12.03 -16.21
C ARG A 465 -27.93 -11.54 -14.82
N PHE A 466 -27.61 -10.28 -14.57
CA PHE A 466 -27.94 -9.58 -13.34
C PHE A 466 -29.00 -8.54 -13.68
N GLU A 467 -30.23 -8.84 -13.29
CA GLU A 467 -31.40 -8.03 -13.53
C GLU A 467 -31.76 -7.26 -12.26
N VAL A 468 -32.03 -5.97 -12.40
CA VAL A 468 -32.54 -5.12 -11.33
C VAL A 468 -33.95 -4.68 -11.65
N ILE A 469 -34.79 -4.70 -10.62
CA ILE A 469 -36.20 -4.34 -10.67
C ILE A 469 -36.41 -3.16 -9.75
N TYR A 470 -36.79 -2.02 -10.32
CA TYR A 470 -37.21 -0.83 -9.58
C TYR A 470 -38.73 -0.81 -9.51
N THR A 471 -39.27 -0.81 -8.29
CA THR A 471 -40.71 -0.64 -8.06
C THR A 471 -40.96 0.79 -7.58
N PHE A 472 -41.63 1.58 -8.40
CA PHE A 472 -42.12 2.91 -8.06
C PHE A 472 -43.61 2.85 -7.70
N LYS A 473 -44.17 3.93 -7.17
CA LYS A 473 -45.60 3.99 -6.78
C LYS A 473 -46.59 3.64 -7.90
N GLN A 474 -46.25 3.89 -9.16
CA GLN A 474 -47.17 3.77 -10.30
C GLN A 474 -46.62 2.90 -11.43
N GLU A 475 -45.37 2.43 -11.33
CA GLU A 475 -44.68 1.76 -12.43
C GLU A 475 -43.57 0.84 -11.90
N ILE A 476 -43.21 -0.14 -12.73
CA ILE A 476 -42.10 -1.05 -12.50
C ILE A 476 -41.13 -0.85 -13.66
N SER A 477 -39.83 -0.88 -13.40
CA SER A 477 -38.82 -0.74 -14.42
C SER A 477 -37.75 -1.80 -14.25
N LEU A 478 -37.41 -2.47 -15.35
CA LEU A 478 -36.44 -3.55 -15.38
C LEU A 478 -35.22 -3.08 -16.17
N SER A 479 -34.05 -3.46 -15.71
CA SER A 479 -32.82 -3.38 -16.49
C SER A 479 -31.94 -4.58 -16.17
N ALA A 480 -31.08 -4.97 -17.10
CA ALA A 480 -30.14 -6.04 -16.84
C ALA A 480 -28.78 -5.80 -17.49
N LEU A 481 -27.78 -6.43 -16.86
CA LEU A 481 -26.43 -6.56 -17.36
C LEU A 481 -26.18 -8.03 -17.67
N ASN A 482 -25.80 -8.31 -18.92
CA ASN A 482 -25.49 -9.67 -19.35
C ASN A 482 -23.98 -9.83 -19.39
N PHE A 483 -23.51 -10.90 -18.78
CA PHE A 483 -22.10 -11.20 -18.68
C PHE A 483 -21.75 -12.52 -19.32
N LYS A 484 -20.54 -12.56 -19.85
CA LYS A 484 -19.86 -13.75 -20.29
C LYS A 484 -18.65 -13.97 -19.39
N ILE A 485 -18.62 -15.09 -18.70
CA ILE A 485 -17.47 -15.49 -17.89
C ILE A 485 -16.39 -15.94 -18.86
N LYS A 486 -15.26 -15.26 -18.83
CA LYS A 486 -14.07 -15.72 -19.53
C LYS A 486 -13.44 -16.85 -18.71
N LYS A 487 -12.97 -17.89 -19.40
CA LYS A 487 -12.23 -18.95 -18.72
C LYS A 487 -10.90 -18.36 -18.21
N PRO A 488 -10.44 -18.74 -17.01
CA PRO A 488 -9.10 -18.37 -16.54
C PRO A 488 -8.02 -18.82 -17.55
N PRO A 489 -6.87 -18.12 -17.61
CA PRO A 489 -5.78 -18.50 -18.50
C PRO A 489 -5.25 -19.89 -18.16
N GLN A 490 -4.69 -20.60 -19.14
CA GLN A 490 -3.96 -21.83 -18.88
C GLN A 490 -2.74 -21.55 -17.98
N PRO A 491 -2.47 -22.39 -16.97
CA PRO A 491 -1.43 -22.14 -15.97
C PRO A 491 0.00 -22.12 -16.55
N GLY A 492 0.21 -22.72 -17.72
CA GLY A 492 1.54 -22.98 -18.30
C GLY A 492 2.38 -23.95 -17.45
N ASN A 493 3.37 -24.60 -18.07
CA ASN A 493 4.31 -25.46 -17.34
C ASN A 493 5.53 -24.66 -16.87
N TRP A 494 5.53 -24.29 -15.58
CA TRP A 494 6.61 -23.52 -14.95
C TRP A 494 7.66 -24.41 -14.29
N SER A 495 8.91 -24.20 -14.66
CA SER A 495 10.09 -24.83 -14.06
C SER A 495 10.95 -23.80 -13.31
N ILE A 496 11.71 -24.27 -12.33
CA ILE A 496 12.64 -23.46 -11.53
C ILE A 496 14.02 -24.12 -11.52
N ALA A 497 15.07 -23.31 -11.71
CA ALA A 497 16.46 -23.75 -11.65
C ALA A 497 17.38 -22.71 -10.98
N PRO A 498 18.44 -23.12 -10.26
CA PRO A 498 18.80 -24.51 -9.92
C PRO A 498 17.89 -25.12 -8.83
N PRO A 499 17.86 -26.45 -8.64
CA PRO A 499 17.01 -27.10 -7.63
C PRO A 499 17.49 -26.87 -6.19
N ASN A 500 18.76 -26.51 -6.01
CA ASN A 500 19.39 -26.23 -4.73
C ASN A 500 20.15 -24.90 -4.81
N GLY A 501 20.06 -24.10 -3.75
CA GLY A 501 20.79 -22.85 -3.65
C GLY A 501 20.74 -22.24 -2.26
N THR A 502 21.17 -20.98 -2.18
CA THR A 502 21.22 -20.17 -0.96
C THR A 502 20.38 -18.90 -1.11
N THR A 503 20.22 -18.12 -0.04
CA THR A 503 19.50 -16.84 -0.06
C THR A 503 20.09 -15.78 -1.01
N SER A 504 21.33 -15.96 -1.46
CA SER A 504 21.98 -15.09 -2.46
C SER A 504 22.00 -15.71 -3.87
N THR A 505 21.54 -16.96 -4.01
CA THR A 505 21.48 -17.64 -5.31
C THR A 505 20.32 -17.09 -6.13
N LYS A 506 20.62 -16.75 -7.39
CA LYS A 506 19.63 -16.31 -8.38
C LYS A 506 18.94 -17.53 -8.97
N PHE A 507 17.66 -17.69 -8.69
CA PHE A 507 16.83 -18.73 -9.28
C PHE A 507 16.12 -18.17 -10.50
N ILE A 508 16.08 -18.97 -11.57
CA ILE A 508 15.41 -18.64 -12.81
C ILE A 508 14.14 -19.48 -12.87
N LEU A 509 13.01 -18.78 -12.93
CA LEU A 509 11.70 -19.34 -13.25
C LEU A 509 11.49 -19.21 -14.75
N SER A 510 11.08 -20.29 -15.40
CA SER A 510 10.84 -20.32 -16.84
C SER A 510 9.57 -21.10 -17.16
N CYS A 511 8.76 -20.57 -18.07
CA CYS A 511 7.61 -21.27 -18.63
C CYS A 511 8.00 -21.93 -19.97
N GLU A 512 7.81 -23.24 -20.10
CA GLU A 512 8.16 -24.00 -21.32
C GLU A 512 7.06 -23.97 -22.40
N ASP A 513 5.81 -23.64 -22.03
CA ASP A 513 4.67 -23.62 -22.95
C ASP A 513 4.44 -22.24 -23.60
N GLN A 514 3.94 -22.25 -24.85
CA GLN A 514 3.48 -21.01 -25.51
C GLN A 514 2.28 -20.40 -24.78
N PRO A 515 2.17 -19.06 -24.73
CA PRO A 515 1.07 -18.40 -24.05
C PRO A 515 -0.25 -18.70 -24.74
N ASP A 516 -1.28 -18.81 -23.91
CA ASP A 516 -2.68 -19.06 -24.26
C ASP A 516 -3.21 -18.17 -25.39
N ILE A 517 -4.31 -18.59 -26.03
CA ILE A 517 -5.06 -17.78 -27.02
C ILE A 517 -5.55 -16.45 -26.39
N ASP A 518 -5.61 -16.41 -25.06
CA ASP A 518 -6.00 -15.28 -24.24
C ASP A 518 -4.77 -14.46 -23.79
N GLU A 519 -4.48 -13.37 -24.51
CA GLU A 519 -3.39 -12.41 -24.26
C GLU A 519 -3.09 -12.19 -22.75
N ILE A 520 -2.02 -12.82 -22.24
CA ILE A 520 -1.57 -12.72 -20.83
C ILE A 520 -1.17 -11.28 -20.48
N LYS A 521 -1.53 -10.84 -19.27
CA LYS A 521 -1.17 -9.53 -18.72
C LYS A 521 0.14 -9.60 -17.95
N ASP A 522 0.21 -10.45 -16.92
CA ASP A 522 1.36 -10.56 -16.02
C ASP A 522 1.42 -11.92 -15.30
N TYR A 523 2.55 -12.18 -14.65
CA TYR A 523 2.84 -13.33 -13.80
C TYR A 523 3.30 -12.82 -12.44
N SER A 524 2.58 -13.19 -11.37
CA SER A 524 2.98 -12.90 -9.98
C SER A 524 3.54 -14.14 -9.31
N PHE A 525 4.62 -13.98 -8.56
CA PHE A 525 5.35 -15.08 -7.95
C PHE A 525 5.32 -14.97 -6.43
N PHE A 526 4.98 -16.07 -5.78
CA PHE A 526 4.93 -16.17 -4.33
C PHE A 526 5.76 -17.33 -3.83
N ALA A 527 6.54 -17.14 -2.78
CA ALA A 527 7.18 -18.24 -2.05
C ALA A 527 6.27 -18.73 -0.92
N TRP A 528 6.18 -20.05 -0.78
CA TRP A 528 5.52 -20.72 0.32
C TRP A 528 6.48 -21.70 1.01
N THR A 529 6.52 -21.62 2.34
CA THR A 529 7.25 -22.54 3.21
C THR A 529 6.35 -22.91 4.39
N ALA A 530 6.56 -24.06 5.02
CA ALA A 530 5.66 -24.58 6.08
C ALA A 530 5.63 -23.72 7.36
N GLY A 531 6.67 -22.93 7.60
CA GLY A 531 6.85 -22.02 8.73
C GLY A 531 6.29 -20.61 8.50
N LEU A 532 5.97 -20.26 7.25
CA LEU A 532 5.27 -19.02 6.95
C LEU A 532 3.76 -19.19 7.16
N ARG A 533 3.14 -18.28 7.91
CA ARG A 533 1.67 -18.23 8.04
C ARG A 533 0.98 -17.67 6.77
N GLU A 534 1.72 -16.93 5.96
CA GLU A 534 1.26 -16.23 4.76
C GLU A 534 2.26 -16.42 3.60
N ARG A 535 1.76 -16.40 2.36
CA ARG A 535 2.60 -16.48 1.15
C ARG A 535 3.45 -15.22 1.03
N LEU A 536 4.73 -15.36 0.70
CA LEU A 536 5.65 -14.23 0.51
C LEU A 536 5.66 -13.78 -0.95
N MET A 537 5.36 -12.51 -1.23
CA MET A 537 5.48 -11.95 -2.57
C MET A 537 6.95 -11.86 -2.99
N LEU A 538 7.30 -12.45 -4.14
CA LEU A 538 8.64 -12.39 -4.75
C LEU A 538 8.73 -11.32 -5.84
N GLY A 539 7.63 -11.07 -6.56
CA GLY A 539 7.57 -10.04 -7.59
C GLY A 539 6.60 -10.38 -8.71
N VAL A 540 6.53 -9.47 -9.68
CA VAL A 540 5.66 -9.57 -10.87
C VAL A 540 6.51 -9.39 -12.11
N THR A 541 6.21 -10.12 -13.18
CA THR A 541 6.80 -9.88 -14.51
C THR A 541 5.81 -10.16 -15.63
N THR A 542 6.01 -9.53 -16.78
CA THR A 542 5.29 -9.82 -18.03
C THR A 542 6.07 -10.80 -18.92
N ALA A 543 7.32 -11.12 -18.58
CA ALA A 543 8.13 -12.08 -19.30
C ALA A 543 7.89 -13.53 -18.84
N GLN A 544 8.06 -14.48 -19.75
CA GLN A 544 7.98 -15.92 -19.47
C GLN A 544 9.20 -16.46 -18.69
N THR A 545 10.15 -15.58 -18.36
CA THR A 545 11.30 -15.88 -17.52
C THR A 545 11.42 -14.83 -16.43
N PHE A 546 11.67 -15.25 -15.19
CA PHE A 546 11.83 -14.35 -14.06
C PHE A 546 12.99 -14.78 -13.17
N GLU A 547 13.84 -13.83 -12.80
CA GLU A 547 14.94 -14.07 -11.89
C GLU A 547 14.52 -13.65 -10.47
N VAL A 548 14.61 -14.58 -9.52
CA VAL A 548 14.16 -14.37 -8.13
C VAL A 548 15.21 -14.79 -7.12
N LEU A 549 15.22 -14.10 -5.99
CA LEU A 549 15.87 -14.54 -4.77
C LEU A 549 14.84 -15.19 -3.85
N LEU A 550 15.16 -16.37 -3.36
CA LEU A 550 14.24 -17.14 -2.52
C LEU A 550 14.60 -17.06 -1.04
N PRO A 551 13.58 -17.15 -0.17
CA PRO A 551 13.80 -17.19 1.26
C PRO A 551 14.35 -18.55 1.71
N VAL A 552 14.81 -18.62 2.96
CA VAL A 552 15.28 -19.88 3.56
C VAL A 552 14.08 -20.83 3.72
N GLY A 553 14.25 -22.09 3.31
CA GLY A 553 13.21 -23.11 3.54
C GLY A 553 13.27 -23.73 4.94
N ASP A 554 12.13 -24.18 5.45
CA ASP A 554 12.01 -24.74 6.81
C ASP A 554 12.68 -26.11 6.99
N ARG A 555 13.15 -26.42 8.21
CA ARG A 555 14.08 -27.55 8.47
C ARG A 555 13.60 -28.91 7.92
N ASN A 556 14.50 -29.54 7.16
CA ASN A 556 14.56 -30.96 6.74
C ASN A 556 13.35 -31.56 5.98
N PRO A 557 13.31 -31.42 4.64
CA PRO A 557 14.20 -30.60 3.80
C PRO A 557 13.76 -29.13 3.78
N SER A 558 14.73 -28.21 3.64
CA SER A 558 14.54 -26.75 3.46
C SER A 558 13.85 -26.40 2.14
N SER A 559 12.64 -26.92 1.95
CA SER A 559 11.88 -26.81 0.72
C SER A 559 11.11 -25.50 0.67
N VAL A 560 11.31 -24.75 -0.41
CA VAL A 560 10.50 -23.61 -0.81
C VAL A 560 9.71 -24.03 -2.05
N ILE A 561 8.41 -23.78 -2.03
CA ILE A 561 7.55 -23.95 -3.22
C ILE A 561 7.27 -22.56 -3.76
N VAL A 562 7.54 -22.32 -5.04
CA VAL A 562 7.11 -21.10 -5.72
C VAL A 562 5.75 -21.35 -6.35
N ILE A 563 4.77 -20.54 -5.96
CA ILE A 563 3.44 -20.47 -6.54
C ILE A 563 3.47 -19.37 -7.61
N VAL A 564 3.11 -19.74 -8.83
CA VAL A 564 3.00 -18.82 -9.97
C VAL A 564 1.54 -18.52 -10.21
N GLN A 565 1.20 -17.24 -10.17
CA GLN A 565 -0.12 -16.72 -10.45
C GLN A 565 -0.11 -16.09 -11.84
N VAL A 566 -0.77 -16.74 -12.80
CA VAL A 566 -0.90 -16.27 -14.19
C VAL A 566 -2.14 -15.39 -14.29
N ARG A 567 -1.97 -14.16 -14.79
CA ARG A 567 -3.03 -13.17 -14.89
C ARG A 567 -3.27 -12.75 -16.34
N ASP A 568 -4.52 -12.78 -16.80
CA ASP A 568 -4.89 -12.29 -18.14
C ASP A 568 -5.26 -10.79 -18.15
N LYS A 569 -5.57 -10.23 -19.33
CA LYS A 569 -5.96 -8.81 -19.46
C LYS A 569 -7.26 -8.40 -18.79
N LEU A 570 -8.11 -9.36 -18.40
CA LEU A 570 -9.30 -9.10 -17.58
C LEU A 570 -9.01 -9.30 -16.08
N ASN A 571 -7.75 -9.57 -15.73
CA ASN A 571 -7.27 -9.97 -14.40
C ASN A 571 -7.74 -11.37 -13.94
N CYS A 572 -8.19 -12.24 -14.87
CA CYS A 572 -8.48 -13.65 -14.54
C CYS A 572 -7.21 -14.35 -14.08
N ILE A 573 -7.31 -15.09 -12.99
CA ILE A 573 -6.16 -15.68 -12.31
C ILE A 573 -6.24 -17.19 -12.33
N THR A 574 -5.12 -17.81 -12.69
CA THR A 574 -4.85 -19.23 -12.47
C THR A 574 -3.56 -19.39 -11.67
N GLU A 575 -3.55 -20.28 -10.67
CA GLU A 575 -2.37 -20.60 -9.89
C GLU A 575 -1.78 -21.95 -10.31
N THR A 576 -0.46 -22.04 -10.33
CA THR A 576 0.27 -23.30 -10.50
C THR A 576 1.50 -23.32 -9.61
N ASN A 577 1.91 -24.51 -9.19
CA ASN A 577 3.05 -24.69 -8.30
C ASN A 577 4.25 -25.19 -9.10
N THR A 578 5.42 -24.65 -8.80
CA THR A 578 6.70 -25.20 -9.26
C THR A 578 7.12 -26.42 -8.45
N THR A 579 8.17 -27.11 -8.91
CA THR A 579 8.87 -28.11 -8.10
C THR A 579 9.51 -27.46 -6.88
N ALA A 580 9.43 -28.13 -5.72
CA ALA A 580 10.08 -27.65 -4.50
C ALA A 580 11.61 -27.54 -4.68
N VAL A 581 12.20 -26.44 -4.20
CA VAL A 581 13.64 -26.18 -4.24
C VAL A 581 14.22 -26.10 -2.83
N SER A 582 15.47 -26.54 -2.66
CA SER A 582 16.16 -26.47 -1.36
C SER A 582 16.92 -25.16 -1.23
N VAL A 583 16.54 -24.31 -0.28
CA VAL A 583 17.19 -23.01 -0.03
C VAL A 583 17.72 -22.93 1.40
N THR A 584 19.04 -22.80 1.55
CA THR A 584 19.71 -22.68 2.86
C THR A 584 20.20 -21.26 3.13
N SER A 585 20.21 -20.83 4.39
CA SER A 585 20.80 -19.54 4.77
C SER A 585 22.32 -19.56 4.70
N GLU A 586 22.90 -18.49 4.18
CA GLU A 586 24.35 -18.23 4.29
C GLU A 586 24.62 -17.37 5.52
N TYR A 587 24.63 -18.00 6.71
CA TYR A 587 24.90 -17.28 7.96
C TYR A 587 26.21 -16.47 7.89
N THR A 588 27.23 -16.96 7.20
CA THR A 588 28.51 -16.25 6.99
C THR A 588 28.36 -14.95 6.20
N HIS A 589 27.48 -14.90 5.19
CA HIS A 589 27.19 -13.69 4.43
C HIS A 589 26.35 -12.70 5.23
N ILE A 590 25.46 -13.17 6.10
CA ILE A 590 24.67 -12.29 6.98
C ILE A 590 25.56 -11.68 8.06
N THR A 591 26.45 -12.45 8.67
CA THR A 591 27.41 -11.93 9.66
C THR A 591 28.36 -10.92 9.02
N SER A 592 28.92 -11.22 7.83
CA SER A 592 29.79 -10.27 7.13
C SER A 592 29.04 -9.02 6.64
N PHE A 593 27.76 -9.14 6.29
CA PHE A 593 26.90 -8.00 5.97
C PHE A 593 26.74 -7.06 7.18
N ILE A 594 26.45 -7.61 8.36
CA ILE A 594 26.37 -6.85 9.62
C ILE A 594 27.71 -6.14 9.90
N ASP A 595 28.84 -6.84 9.75
CA ASP A 595 30.16 -6.28 10.04
C ASP A 595 30.53 -5.16 9.06
N ILE A 596 30.22 -5.30 7.77
CA ILE A 596 30.42 -4.26 6.77
C ILE A 596 29.62 -3.01 7.16
N ILE A 597 28.32 -3.14 7.42
CA ILE A 597 27.45 -2.00 7.73
C ILE A 597 27.98 -1.23 8.94
N LYS A 598 28.43 -1.91 10.00
CA LYS A 598 29.04 -1.29 11.19
C LYS A 598 30.29 -0.47 10.84
N THR A 599 31.17 -1.00 9.99
CA THR A 599 32.42 -0.29 9.62
C THR A 599 32.17 0.95 8.77
N THR A 600 31.13 0.94 7.92
CA THR A 600 30.73 2.11 7.10
C THR A 600 30.20 3.29 7.91
N SER A 601 29.74 3.11 9.17
CA SER A 601 29.34 4.26 10.00
C SER A 601 30.54 5.05 10.54
N ASN A 602 31.76 4.47 10.51
CA ASN A 602 32.90 5.00 11.25
C ASN A 602 34.18 5.27 10.43
N ASN A 603 34.35 4.82 9.17
CA ASN A 603 35.55 5.14 8.36
C ASN A 603 35.36 4.95 6.83
N ASN A 604 36.22 5.63 6.04
CA ASN A 604 36.27 5.64 4.58
C ASN A 604 36.37 4.24 3.92
N GLY A 605 35.26 3.74 3.36
CA GLY A 605 35.14 3.36 1.94
C GLY A 605 35.84 2.14 1.32
N ILE A 606 36.51 1.23 2.04
CA ILE A 606 37.33 0.18 1.38
C ILE A 606 36.80 -1.28 1.50
N ALA A 607 35.87 -1.60 2.43
CA ALA A 607 35.41 -2.99 2.63
C ALA A 607 34.06 -3.36 1.94
N ILE A 608 33.46 -2.43 1.19
CA ILE A 608 32.06 -2.52 0.71
C ILE A 608 31.87 -3.58 -0.41
N HIS A 609 32.95 -4.05 -1.03
CA HIS A 609 32.90 -4.78 -2.31
C HIS A 609 32.92 -6.32 -2.25
N MET A 610 32.99 -6.96 -1.07
CA MET A 610 33.09 -8.43 -0.99
C MET A 610 31.81 -9.17 -0.60
N ASN A 611 30.75 -8.47 -0.16
CA ASN A 611 29.50 -9.13 0.23
C ASN A 611 28.46 -9.06 -0.91
N PRO A 612 27.91 -10.20 -1.36
CA PRO A 612 26.98 -10.24 -2.49
C PRO A 612 25.66 -9.49 -2.22
N LEU A 613 25.19 -9.44 -0.97
CA LEU A 613 23.95 -8.73 -0.60
C LEU A 613 24.12 -7.22 -0.74
N VAL A 614 25.28 -6.68 -0.33
CA VAL A 614 25.59 -5.24 -0.48
C VAL A 614 25.69 -4.88 -1.96
N GLN A 615 26.33 -5.71 -2.78
CA GLN A 615 26.41 -5.48 -4.22
C GLN A 615 25.03 -5.42 -4.88
N LEU A 616 24.12 -6.33 -4.49
CA LEU A 616 22.74 -6.32 -4.98
C LEU A 616 21.98 -5.07 -4.54
N LEU A 617 22.14 -4.62 -3.29
CA LEU A 617 21.48 -3.42 -2.75
C LEU A 617 22.00 -2.10 -3.34
N GLU A 618 23.24 -2.05 -3.82
CA GLU A 618 23.84 -0.83 -4.40
C GLU A 618 23.64 -0.70 -5.92
N ASN A 619 23.49 -1.82 -6.65
CA ASN A 619 23.55 -1.81 -8.12
C ASN A 619 22.27 -2.29 -8.83
N SER A 620 21.30 -2.86 -8.11
CA SER A 620 20.12 -3.47 -8.73
C SER A 620 18.94 -2.52 -8.87
N ASN A 621 17.92 -2.94 -9.62
CA ASN A 621 16.64 -2.23 -9.70
C ASN A 621 15.82 -2.37 -8.38
N PRO A 622 14.80 -1.52 -8.17
CA PRO A 622 13.96 -1.57 -6.97
C PRO A 622 13.29 -2.91 -6.68
N ASP A 623 12.91 -3.70 -7.69
CA ASP A 623 12.28 -5.01 -7.48
C ASP A 623 13.28 -5.99 -6.84
N VAL A 624 14.51 -6.03 -7.36
CA VAL A 624 15.59 -6.84 -6.77
C VAL A 624 15.96 -6.30 -5.39
N ILE A 625 15.99 -4.98 -5.17
CA ILE A 625 16.23 -4.40 -3.84
C ILE A 625 15.14 -4.87 -2.87
N ALA A 626 13.87 -4.82 -3.27
CA ALA A 626 12.74 -5.26 -2.45
C ALA A 626 12.81 -6.77 -2.15
N GLN A 627 13.19 -7.61 -3.14
CA GLN A 627 13.45 -9.04 -2.92
C GLN A 627 14.58 -9.30 -1.93
N VAL A 628 15.73 -8.61 -2.07
CA VAL A 628 16.86 -8.75 -1.13
C VAL A 628 16.44 -8.33 0.26
N VAL A 629 15.74 -7.20 0.41
CA VAL A 629 15.32 -6.73 1.72
C VAL A 629 14.31 -7.67 2.35
N THR A 630 13.38 -8.21 1.56
CA THR A 630 12.41 -9.21 2.01
C THR A 630 13.11 -10.48 2.53
N THR A 631 13.96 -11.08 1.71
CA THR A 631 14.68 -12.33 2.05
C THR A 631 15.60 -12.15 3.26
N VAL A 632 16.37 -11.07 3.31
CA VAL A 632 17.25 -10.77 4.46
C VAL A 632 16.42 -10.48 5.73
N SER A 633 15.31 -9.75 5.61
CA SER A 633 14.43 -9.44 6.75
C SER A 633 13.83 -10.70 7.35
N GLN A 634 13.46 -11.68 6.53
CA GLN A 634 12.95 -12.97 7.02
C GLN A 634 13.99 -13.74 7.83
N VAL A 635 15.26 -13.74 7.39
CA VAL A 635 16.32 -14.36 8.20
C VAL A 635 16.49 -13.61 9.52
N PHE A 636 16.44 -12.28 9.53
CA PHE A 636 16.46 -11.52 10.78
C PHE A 636 15.23 -11.77 11.65
N ASN A 637 14.05 -11.99 11.08
CA ASN A 637 12.83 -12.32 11.82
C ASN A 637 12.98 -13.69 12.50
N GLN A 638 13.48 -14.69 11.77
CA GLN A 638 13.79 -16.02 12.33
C GLN A 638 14.84 -15.94 13.44
N LEU A 639 15.95 -15.23 13.19
CA LEU A 639 16.99 -15.01 14.20
C LEU A 639 16.44 -14.30 15.44
N ASN A 640 15.53 -13.34 15.28
CA ASN A 640 14.90 -12.65 16.40
C ASN A 640 14.11 -13.61 17.28
N THR A 641 13.31 -14.51 16.68
CA THR A 641 12.57 -15.54 17.42
C THR A 641 13.53 -16.44 18.20
N GLU A 642 14.61 -16.92 17.57
CA GLU A 642 15.62 -17.76 18.24
C GLU A 642 16.33 -17.02 19.39
N ILE A 643 16.64 -15.72 19.21
CA ILE A 643 17.25 -14.86 20.23
C ILE A 643 16.30 -14.66 21.42
N ILE A 644 15.02 -14.37 21.17
CA ILE A 644 14.01 -14.18 22.22
C ILE A 644 13.82 -15.48 23.01
N GLU A 645 13.63 -16.62 22.33
CA GLU A 645 13.47 -17.91 23.01
C GLU A 645 14.70 -18.28 23.85
N SER A 646 15.90 -17.98 23.35
CA SER A 646 17.15 -18.22 24.07
C SER A 646 17.27 -17.31 25.30
N ALA A 647 16.96 -16.02 25.15
CA ALA A 647 16.95 -15.05 26.24
C ALA A 647 16.00 -15.46 27.38
N VAL A 648 14.79 -15.91 27.03
CA VAL A 648 13.77 -16.35 27.99
C VAL A 648 14.18 -17.65 28.70
N LYS A 649 14.82 -18.59 28.00
CA LYS A 649 15.38 -19.82 28.60
C LYS A 649 16.52 -19.58 29.58
N ILE A 650 17.17 -18.42 29.50
CA ILE A 650 18.30 -18.03 30.39
C ILE A 650 17.81 -17.05 31.48
N GLY A 651 16.49 -16.87 31.63
CA GLY A 651 15.91 -16.15 32.77
C GLY A 651 15.52 -14.70 32.51
N ILE A 652 15.69 -14.17 31.29
CA ILE A 652 15.19 -12.84 30.98
C ILE A 652 13.65 -12.91 30.84
N PRO A 653 12.86 -12.14 31.61
CA PRO A 653 11.40 -12.21 31.53
C PRO A 653 10.89 -11.87 30.12
N ALA A 654 10.04 -12.73 29.55
CA ALA A 654 9.51 -12.58 28.18
C ALA A 654 8.82 -11.22 27.96
N GLU A 655 8.13 -10.70 28.97
CA GLU A 655 7.46 -9.39 28.97
C GLU A 655 8.40 -8.18 28.81
N THR A 656 9.70 -8.35 29.10
CA THR A 656 10.72 -7.28 29.03
C THR A 656 11.53 -7.28 27.74
N VAL A 657 11.40 -8.32 26.91
CA VAL A 657 12.20 -8.50 25.67
C VAL A 657 11.39 -8.31 24.40
N SER A 658 10.07 -8.56 24.45
CA SER A 658 9.21 -8.42 23.28
C SER A 658 7.74 -8.23 23.68
N VAL A 659 7.00 -7.57 22.81
CA VAL A 659 5.53 -7.58 22.81
C VAL A 659 5.08 -8.77 21.97
N SER A 660 4.17 -9.58 22.51
CA SER A 660 3.67 -10.76 21.80
C SER A 660 2.82 -10.35 20.61
N SER A 661 3.01 -11.00 19.45
CA SER A 661 2.06 -10.91 18.34
C SER A 661 0.68 -11.44 18.73
N LEU A 662 -0.35 -11.06 17.99
CA LEU A 662 -1.71 -11.61 18.15
C LEU A 662 -1.70 -13.13 17.95
N GLY A 663 -2.42 -13.88 18.80
CA GLY A 663 -2.47 -15.35 18.74
C GLY A 663 -1.19 -16.07 19.18
N SER A 664 -0.27 -15.38 19.87
CA SER A 664 0.94 -16.01 20.42
C SER A 664 0.60 -16.84 21.67
N ARG A 665 1.40 -17.87 21.94
CA ARG A 665 1.34 -18.62 23.21
C ARG A 665 2.40 -18.14 24.18
N THR A 666 2.16 -18.35 25.47
CA THR A 666 3.14 -18.06 26.53
C THR A 666 4.45 -18.80 26.30
N ILE A 667 5.56 -18.08 26.40
CA ILE A 667 6.91 -18.66 26.37
C ILE A 667 7.27 -19.08 27.80
N ASN A 668 7.61 -20.35 27.99
CA ASN A 668 7.99 -20.86 29.30
C ASN A 668 9.36 -20.30 29.72
N ALA A 669 9.39 -19.53 30.81
CA ALA A 669 10.61 -18.99 31.41
C ALA A 669 11.27 -19.98 32.38
N SER A 670 12.61 -19.93 32.48
CA SER A 670 13.36 -20.58 33.56
C SER A 670 13.24 -19.78 34.86
N SER A 671 13.30 -20.44 36.01
CA SER A 671 13.23 -19.80 37.35
C SER A 671 14.53 -19.11 37.81
N GLU A 672 15.56 -19.07 36.98
CA GLU A 672 16.87 -18.50 37.32
C GLU A 672 16.97 -17.03 36.88
N SER A 673 17.66 -16.19 37.67
CA SER A 673 17.93 -14.79 37.31
C SER A 673 19.03 -14.71 36.24
N PRO A 674 18.88 -13.87 35.20
CA PRO A 674 19.86 -13.77 34.13
C PRO A 674 21.17 -13.14 34.62
N SER A 675 22.31 -13.59 34.09
CA SER A 675 23.61 -12.97 34.38
C SER A 675 23.79 -11.65 33.61
N ASP A 676 24.54 -10.69 34.16
CA ASP A 676 24.85 -9.42 33.49
C ASP A 676 25.53 -9.64 32.12
N SER A 677 26.40 -10.66 32.03
CA SER A 677 27.09 -11.02 30.78
C SER A 677 26.14 -11.47 29.67
N THR A 678 25.07 -12.18 30.03
CA THR A 678 24.04 -12.67 29.09
C THR A 678 23.19 -11.51 28.58
N LEU A 679 22.83 -10.57 29.46
CA LEU A 679 22.06 -9.39 29.08
C LEU A 679 22.86 -8.50 28.11
N ILE A 680 24.16 -8.34 28.34
CA ILE A 680 25.06 -7.60 27.43
C ILE A 680 25.11 -8.27 26.05
N GLN A 681 25.27 -9.60 25.99
CA GLN A 681 25.31 -10.32 24.70
C GLN A 681 23.99 -10.21 23.94
N TYR A 682 22.85 -10.32 24.63
CA TYR A 682 21.53 -10.13 24.06
C TYR A 682 21.35 -8.73 23.45
N MET A 683 21.69 -7.68 24.22
CA MET A 683 21.61 -6.29 23.74
C MET A 683 22.54 -6.02 22.57
N GLN A 684 23.75 -6.60 22.59
CA GLN A 684 24.69 -6.47 21.48
C GLN A 684 24.13 -7.09 20.19
N GLN A 685 23.47 -8.25 20.26
CA GLN A 685 22.84 -8.88 19.10
C GLN A 685 21.66 -8.07 18.56
N LEU A 686 20.80 -7.54 19.45
CA LEU A 686 19.68 -6.67 19.05
C LEU A 686 20.17 -5.42 18.30
N ASN A 687 21.15 -4.72 18.86
CA ASN A 687 21.70 -3.49 18.27
C ASN A 687 22.36 -3.74 16.91
N ASN A 688 23.02 -4.89 16.74
CA ASN A 688 23.59 -5.29 15.46
C ASN A 688 22.51 -5.47 14.38
N HIS A 689 21.42 -6.15 14.72
CA HIS A 689 20.30 -6.35 13.80
C HIS A 689 19.53 -5.06 13.53
N ALA A 690 19.36 -4.20 14.54
CA ALA A 690 18.72 -2.90 14.37
C ALA A 690 19.49 -1.99 13.40
N THR A 691 20.82 -1.98 13.49
CA THR A 691 21.68 -1.23 12.56
C THR A 691 21.52 -1.73 11.12
N ALA A 692 21.46 -3.05 10.93
CA ALA A 692 21.24 -3.66 9.63
C ALA A 692 19.85 -3.32 9.06
N ARG A 693 18.79 -3.37 9.88
CA ARG A 693 17.42 -3.00 9.47
C ARG A 693 17.30 -1.54 9.08
N GLU A 694 17.95 -0.62 9.81
CA GLU A 694 17.95 0.80 9.44
C GLU A 694 18.61 1.04 8.07
N TYR A 695 19.71 0.33 7.77
CA TYR A 695 20.35 0.38 6.45
C TYR A 695 19.40 -0.13 5.35
N LEU A 696 18.76 -1.29 5.56
CA LEU A 696 17.78 -1.85 4.61
C LEU A 696 16.57 -0.91 4.41
N MET A 697 16.08 -0.28 5.49
CA MET A 697 14.97 0.67 5.44
C MET A 697 15.31 1.89 4.57
N LYS A 698 16.52 2.44 4.73
CA LYS A 698 17.01 3.55 3.89
C LYS A 698 17.07 3.16 2.41
N LYS A 699 17.40 1.90 2.08
CA LYS A 699 17.40 1.40 0.69
C LYS A 699 16.00 1.27 0.10
N ILE A 700 15.04 0.71 0.83
CA ILE A 700 13.64 0.66 0.38
C ILE A 700 13.04 2.06 0.23
N ASN A 701 13.32 2.96 1.17
CA ASN A 701 12.72 4.30 1.16
C ASN A 701 13.11 5.13 -0.09
N ASN A 702 14.31 4.92 -0.62
CA ASN A 702 14.77 5.60 -1.84
C ASN A 702 14.10 5.07 -3.12
N SER A 703 13.37 3.95 -3.05
CA SER A 703 12.58 3.44 -4.16
C SER A 703 11.25 4.20 -4.23
N GLN A 704 10.96 4.86 -5.35
CA GLN A 704 9.67 5.53 -5.55
C GLN A 704 8.54 4.50 -5.76
N ILE A 705 7.30 4.87 -5.43
CA ILE A 705 6.11 4.03 -5.65
C ILE A 705 5.56 4.41 -7.03
N ILE A 706 5.81 3.62 -8.08
CA ILE A 706 5.39 4.03 -9.44
C ILE A 706 4.90 2.88 -10.35
N THR A 707 4.35 1.79 -9.81
CA THR A 707 3.49 0.86 -10.56
C THR A 707 2.52 0.13 -9.62
N SER A 708 1.39 -0.37 -10.12
CA SER A 708 0.52 -1.31 -9.40
C SER A 708 1.25 -2.62 -9.04
N ASP A 709 2.25 -3.01 -9.83
CA ASP A 709 2.98 -4.28 -9.68
C ASP A 709 4.08 -4.24 -8.59
N ASN A 710 4.84 -3.13 -8.47
CA ASN A 710 5.88 -2.95 -7.44
C ASN A 710 5.29 -2.50 -6.10
N PHE A 711 4.11 -1.87 -6.14
CA PHE A 711 3.39 -1.43 -4.95
C PHE A 711 3.17 -2.56 -3.93
N LEU A 712 2.68 -3.72 -4.38
CA LEU A 712 2.46 -4.89 -3.52
C LEU A 712 3.77 -5.44 -2.95
N LEU A 713 4.82 -5.50 -3.77
CA LEU A 713 6.13 -6.00 -3.36
C LEU A 713 6.76 -5.08 -2.28
N GLN A 714 6.68 -3.76 -2.44
CA GLN A 714 7.15 -2.81 -1.41
C GLN A 714 6.36 -2.90 -0.11
N ALA A 715 5.02 -3.01 -0.20
CA ALA A 715 4.17 -3.20 0.97
C ALA A 715 4.56 -4.48 1.73
N SER A 716 4.70 -5.60 1.02
CA SER A 716 5.14 -6.89 1.58
C SER A 716 6.53 -6.79 2.21
N SER A 717 7.48 -6.15 1.51
CA SER A 717 8.86 -5.95 2.00
C SER A 717 8.90 -5.14 3.30
N LEU A 718 8.09 -4.10 3.42
CA LEU A 718 8.00 -3.28 4.64
C LEU A 718 7.37 -4.04 5.80
N ALA A 719 6.34 -4.85 5.53
CA ALA A 719 5.74 -5.72 6.55
C ALA A 719 6.78 -6.70 7.13
N GLN A 720 7.59 -7.33 6.26
CA GLN A 720 8.68 -8.23 6.69
C GLN A 720 9.81 -7.48 7.42
N LEU A 721 10.23 -6.32 6.91
CA LEU A 721 11.31 -5.53 7.50
C LEU A 721 10.96 -4.96 8.88
N THR A 722 9.67 -4.74 9.17
CA THR A 722 9.19 -4.18 10.45
C THR A 722 8.74 -5.23 11.46
N GLN A 723 8.67 -6.51 11.08
CA GLN A 723 8.09 -7.57 11.93
C GLN A 723 8.80 -7.73 13.30
N ALA A 724 10.13 -7.63 13.35
CA ALA A 724 10.90 -7.66 14.59
C ALA A 724 10.88 -6.28 15.29
N THR A 725 9.80 -6.00 16.01
CA THR A 725 9.52 -4.69 16.62
C THR A 725 10.58 -4.22 17.63
N ASN A 726 11.25 -5.15 18.32
CA ASN A 726 12.36 -4.88 19.25
C ASN A 726 13.70 -4.54 18.57
N GLN A 727 13.75 -4.56 17.24
CA GLN A 727 14.94 -4.24 16.43
C GLN A 727 14.73 -2.98 15.57
N LEU A 728 13.67 -2.20 15.80
CA LEU A 728 13.41 -0.97 15.04
C LEU A 728 13.85 0.27 15.81
N THR A 729 14.76 1.03 15.22
CA THR A 729 15.24 2.33 15.74
C THR A 729 14.18 3.41 15.56
N ARG A 730 14.29 4.54 16.27
CA ARG A 730 13.40 5.69 16.03
C ARG A 730 13.41 6.16 14.57
N SER A 731 14.59 6.18 13.95
CA SER A 731 14.75 6.56 12.54
C SER A 731 14.04 5.57 11.62
N THR A 732 14.21 4.27 11.87
CA THR A 732 13.54 3.21 11.13
C THR A 732 12.02 3.34 11.24
N CYS A 733 11.51 3.55 12.46
CA CYS A 733 10.09 3.74 12.73
C CYS A 733 9.52 4.96 11.99
N LEU A 734 10.21 6.11 12.01
CA LEU A 734 9.74 7.32 11.33
C LEU A 734 9.72 7.16 9.80
N ILE A 735 10.75 6.54 9.22
CA ILE A 735 10.83 6.29 7.77
C ILE A 735 9.74 5.29 7.36
N ALA A 736 9.61 4.18 8.08
CA ALA A 736 8.62 3.14 7.82
C ALA A 736 7.19 3.67 7.89
N SER A 737 6.86 4.40 8.96
CA SER A 737 5.54 5.02 9.15
C SER A 737 5.18 5.96 7.99
N SER A 738 6.12 6.83 7.60
CA SER A 738 5.93 7.75 6.48
C SER A 738 5.74 7.02 5.15
N LYS A 739 6.51 5.95 4.91
CA LYS A 739 6.41 5.13 3.68
C LYS A 739 5.12 4.31 3.64
N CYS A 740 4.67 3.76 4.76
CA CYS A 740 3.43 3.00 4.84
C CYS A 740 2.20 3.90 4.66
N LEU A 741 2.24 5.14 5.16
CA LEU A 741 1.24 6.16 4.82
C LEU A 741 1.24 6.49 3.33
N ALA A 742 2.41 6.69 2.71
CA ALA A 742 2.50 6.98 1.28
C ALA A 742 1.91 5.84 0.41
N LEU A 743 2.15 4.58 0.79
CA LEU A 743 1.54 3.42 0.14
C LEU A 743 0.02 3.39 0.35
N ALA A 744 -0.49 3.69 1.55
CA ALA A 744 -1.92 3.73 1.81
C ALA A 744 -2.65 4.80 0.99
N LEU A 745 -2.03 5.98 0.83
CA LEU A 745 -2.55 7.05 -0.02
C LEU A 745 -2.58 6.62 -1.50
N ALA A 746 -1.50 5.99 -1.98
CA ALA A 746 -1.47 5.45 -3.35
C ALA A 746 -2.56 4.39 -3.57
N LEU A 747 -2.80 3.50 -2.60
CA LEU A 747 -3.88 2.51 -2.67
C LEU A 747 -5.26 3.16 -2.77
N LYS A 748 -5.48 4.21 -1.95
CA LYS A 748 -6.72 5.00 -1.98
C LYS A 748 -6.94 5.65 -3.34
N ASP A 749 -5.90 6.19 -3.96
CA ASP A 749 -5.98 6.83 -5.29
C ASP A 749 -6.25 5.81 -6.41
N MET A 750 -5.84 4.55 -6.23
CA MET A 750 -6.04 3.44 -7.19
C MET A 750 -7.37 2.66 -7.00
N ASN A 751 -8.23 3.04 -6.05
CA ASN A 751 -9.37 2.22 -5.59
C ASN A 751 -10.37 1.75 -6.67
N ASN A 752 -10.43 2.42 -7.84
CA ASN A 752 -11.35 2.09 -8.94
C ASN A 752 -10.67 1.35 -10.11
N THR A 753 -9.36 1.10 -10.03
CA THR A 753 -8.55 0.46 -11.08
C THR A 753 -7.93 -0.87 -10.64
N ILE A 754 -7.64 -1.01 -9.35
CA ILE A 754 -7.08 -2.22 -8.74
C ILE A 754 -8.18 -3.27 -8.44
N SER A 755 -7.82 -4.55 -8.47
CA SER A 755 -8.74 -5.63 -8.10
C SER A 755 -9.00 -5.64 -6.59
N PHE A 756 -10.13 -6.21 -6.17
CA PHE A 756 -10.45 -6.33 -4.74
C PHE A 756 -9.39 -7.15 -3.98
N GLU A 757 -8.93 -8.27 -4.57
CA GLU A 757 -7.92 -9.15 -3.99
C GLU A 757 -6.57 -8.44 -3.77
N ASP A 758 -6.11 -7.66 -4.77
CA ASP A 758 -4.88 -6.90 -4.64
C ASP A 758 -5.03 -5.77 -3.60
N THR A 759 -6.21 -5.11 -3.53
CA THR A 759 -6.50 -4.12 -2.47
C THR A 759 -6.42 -4.74 -1.09
N GLN A 760 -6.98 -5.94 -0.91
CA GLN A 760 -6.97 -6.64 0.38
C GLN A 760 -5.54 -7.02 0.79
N MET A 761 -4.77 -7.62 -0.13
CA MET A 761 -3.37 -7.99 0.14
C MET A 761 -2.51 -6.77 0.50
N ALA A 762 -2.70 -5.66 -0.21
CA ALA A 762 -2.03 -4.40 0.10
C ALA A 762 -2.41 -3.86 1.48
N ALA A 763 -3.71 -3.90 1.81
CA ALA A 763 -4.21 -3.47 3.11
C ALA A 763 -3.59 -4.29 4.25
N ASP A 764 -3.50 -5.62 4.10
CA ASP A 764 -2.86 -6.51 5.07
C ASP A 764 -1.42 -6.07 5.37
N HIS A 765 -0.59 -5.97 4.33
CA HIS A 765 0.83 -5.63 4.49
C HIS A 765 1.06 -4.21 5.01
N ILE A 766 0.30 -3.21 4.53
CA ILE A 766 0.46 -1.83 4.98
C ILE A 766 0.02 -1.67 6.44
N MET A 767 -1.09 -2.31 6.85
CA MET A 767 -1.55 -2.27 8.23
C MET A 767 -0.62 -3.02 9.18
N GLN A 768 -0.06 -4.14 8.74
CA GLN A 768 0.96 -4.84 9.50
C GLN A 768 2.19 -3.95 9.73
N CYS A 769 2.69 -3.28 8.68
CA CYS A 769 3.76 -2.30 8.82
C CYS A 769 3.43 -1.20 9.84
N ALA A 770 2.29 -0.53 9.67
CA ALA A 770 1.90 0.57 10.55
C ALA A 770 1.79 0.14 12.02
N THR A 771 1.23 -1.06 12.27
CA THR A 771 1.05 -1.59 13.62
C THR A 771 2.35 -2.11 14.23
N ASN A 772 3.25 -2.71 13.43
CA ASN A 772 4.59 -3.09 13.85
C ASN A 772 5.37 -1.87 14.34
N VAL A 773 5.36 -0.79 13.55
CA VAL A 773 6.05 0.46 13.87
C VAL A 773 5.46 1.12 15.12
N LEU A 774 4.13 1.11 15.26
CA LEU A 774 3.44 1.60 16.45
C LEU A 774 3.84 0.81 17.71
N SER A 775 3.93 -0.51 17.59
CA SER A 775 4.34 -1.39 18.69
C SER A 775 5.80 -1.16 19.06
N ALA A 776 6.67 -0.99 18.07
CA ALA A 776 8.10 -0.74 18.28
C ALA A 776 8.37 0.59 18.99
N ILE A 777 7.74 1.70 18.58
CA ILE A 777 7.99 3.00 19.19
C ILE A 777 7.47 3.08 20.64
N ASN A 778 6.36 2.39 20.93
CA ASN A 778 5.76 2.36 22.27
C ASN A 778 6.46 1.38 23.24
N MET A 779 7.15 0.37 22.73
CA MET A 779 7.78 -0.67 23.55
C MET A 779 8.75 -0.11 24.62
N PRO A 780 9.70 0.80 24.31
CA PRO A 780 10.54 1.43 25.33
C PRO A 780 9.76 2.35 26.29
N LEU A 781 8.73 3.06 25.80
CA LEU A 781 7.89 3.95 26.62
C LEU A 781 7.14 3.19 27.71
N GLN A 782 6.83 1.92 27.46
CA GLN A 782 6.10 1.05 28.36
C GLN A 782 7.00 0.08 29.13
N GLN A 783 8.33 0.24 29.03
CA GLN A 783 9.33 -0.61 29.67
C GLN A 783 9.25 -2.09 29.25
N ARG A 784 8.72 -2.36 28.06
CA ARG A 784 8.59 -3.70 27.46
C ARG A 784 9.71 -4.06 26.48
N GLY A 785 10.75 -3.23 26.49
CA GLY A 785 11.98 -3.34 25.73
C GLY A 785 12.92 -2.24 26.18
N LYS A 786 14.22 -2.42 25.92
CA LYS A 786 15.22 -1.37 26.17
C LYS A 786 15.33 -0.44 24.97
N ALA A 787 15.71 0.80 25.22
CA ALA A 787 16.13 1.70 24.15
C ALA A 787 17.37 1.14 23.46
N LEU A 788 17.42 1.24 22.13
CA LEU A 788 18.55 0.79 21.33
C LEU A 788 19.73 1.76 21.48
N ASP A 789 20.95 1.24 21.40
CA ASP A 789 22.19 2.01 21.62
C ASP A 789 22.33 3.14 20.59
N ILE A 790 21.88 2.91 19.36
CA ILE A 790 21.88 3.91 18.29
C ILE A 790 20.96 5.10 18.61
N ASP A 791 19.81 4.83 19.23
CA ASP A 791 18.89 5.87 19.67
C ASP A 791 19.48 6.66 20.85
N LEU A 792 20.16 5.99 21.79
CA LEU A 792 20.86 6.63 22.90
C LEU A 792 22.06 7.48 22.42
N ALA A 793 22.81 6.98 21.43
CA ALA A 793 23.94 7.68 20.83
C ALA A 793 23.52 8.96 20.09
N ASP A 794 22.43 8.89 19.31
CA ASP A 794 21.83 10.05 18.64
C ASP A 794 21.41 11.13 19.64
N THR A 795 20.82 10.72 20.77
CA THR A 795 20.46 11.64 21.85
C THR A 795 21.71 12.29 22.46
N THR A 796 22.78 11.51 22.68
CA THR A 796 24.06 12.01 23.23
C THR A 796 24.71 13.05 22.31
N ALA A 797 24.74 12.80 20.99
CA ALA A 797 25.30 13.73 20.01
C ALA A 797 24.56 15.07 19.92
N LYS A 798 23.27 15.10 20.30
CA LYS A 798 22.47 16.33 20.38
C LYS A 798 22.64 17.07 21.71
N VAL A 799 22.96 16.37 22.80
CA VAL A 799 23.30 16.98 24.10
C VAL A 799 24.58 17.82 23.98
N ASP A 800 25.58 17.33 23.25
CA ASP A 800 26.85 18.05 23.05
C ASP A 800 26.74 19.29 22.13
N LYS A 801 25.62 19.47 21.41
CA LYS A 801 25.37 20.62 20.51
C LYS A 801 24.40 21.67 21.06
N ALA A 802 23.61 21.35 22.08
CA ALA A 802 22.53 22.21 22.57
C ALA A 802 22.67 22.44 24.09
N ALA A 803 23.66 23.23 24.49
CA ALA A 803 23.81 23.71 25.85
C ALA A 803 23.01 25.01 26.13
N VAL A 804 22.01 25.38 25.30
CA VAL A 804 21.47 26.76 25.32
C VAL A 804 19.93 26.88 25.41
N ASP A 805 19.11 25.82 25.30
CA ASP A 805 17.65 26.06 25.20
C ASP A 805 16.71 25.01 25.83
N LEU A 806 17.03 24.52 27.04
CA LEU A 806 16.27 23.45 27.70
C LEU A 806 15.90 23.74 29.18
N GLU A 807 15.80 25.01 29.59
CA GLU A 807 15.45 25.37 30.98
C GLU A 807 13.95 25.40 31.31
N SER A 808 13.03 25.24 30.35
CA SER A 808 11.60 25.46 30.63
C SER A 808 10.83 24.25 31.17
N ASN A 809 11.32 23.01 31.02
CA ASN A 809 10.55 21.79 31.38
C ASN A 809 11.22 20.87 32.42
N TRP A 810 12.45 21.12 32.86
CA TRP A 810 13.15 20.25 33.82
C TRP A 810 13.73 21.07 34.98
N ALA A 811 12.88 21.40 35.94
CA ALA A 811 13.25 22.14 37.16
C ALA A 811 13.94 21.26 38.24
N ASP A 812 14.43 20.07 37.89
CA ASP A 812 15.01 19.14 38.86
C ASP A 812 16.54 19.16 38.80
N ILE A 813 17.15 19.98 39.68
CA ILE A 813 18.61 20.17 39.81
C ILE A 813 19.35 18.84 40.07
N ASN A 814 18.66 17.80 40.55
CA ASN A 814 19.22 16.47 40.78
C ASN A 814 19.45 15.64 39.50
N LEU A 815 18.77 15.93 38.38
CA LEU A 815 18.97 15.24 37.09
C LEU A 815 20.28 15.62 36.41
N LEU A 816 20.83 16.81 36.70
CA LEU A 816 22.09 17.31 36.14
C LEU A 816 23.33 16.57 36.67
N ASN A 817 23.22 15.87 37.82
CA ASN A 817 24.33 15.18 38.45
C ASN A 817 24.58 13.75 37.92
N ASN A 818 23.68 13.21 37.08
CA ASN A 818 23.84 11.89 36.47
C ASN A 818 23.61 11.97 34.95
N LYS A 819 24.71 12.04 34.19
CA LYS A 819 24.70 12.15 32.73
C LYS A 819 23.93 11.01 32.04
N ASP A 820 24.03 9.79 32.56
CA ASP A 820 23.36 8.62 31.98
C ASP A 820 21.84 8.68 32.20
N LYS A 821 21.41 9.13 33.39
CA LYS A 821 19.98 9.38 33.68
C LYS A 821 19.43 10.50 32.78
N LEU A 822 20.20 11.58 32.57
CA LEU A 822 19.81 12.67 31.67
C LEU A 822 19.64 12.21 30.22
N ILE A 823 20.59 11.41 29.71
CA ILE A 823 20.52 10.83 28.36
C ILE A 823 19.28 9.94 28.23
N TYR A 824 19.01 9.10 29.23
CA TYR A 824 17.85 8.22 29.25
C TYR A 824 16.52 9.00 29.23
N GLU A 825 16.35 9.99 30.10
CA GLU A 825 15.11 10.81 30.14
C GLU A 825 14.90 11.59 28.84
N ARG A 826 15.97 12.15 28.26
CA ARG A 826 15.89 12.82 26.94
C ARG A 826 15.53 11.83 25.84
N ASN A 827 16.07 10.62 25.88
CA ASN A 827 15.74 9.57 24.93
C ASN A 827 14.26 9.20 25.00
N ILE A 828 13.70 9.06 26.21
CA ILE A 828 12.25 8.82 26.41
C ILE A 828 11.42 10.00 25.91
N TYR A 829 11.84 11.23 26.13
CA TYR A 829 11.17 12.41 25.60
C TYR A 829 11.14 12.43 24.06
N GLU A 830 12.28 12.20 23.40
CA GLU A 830 12.36 12.13 21.93
C GLU A 830 11.52 10.96 21.38
N GLN A 831 11.51 9.82 22.09
CA GLN A 831 10.67 8.67 21.78
C GLN A 831 9.17 9.03 21.82
N ASN A 832 8.72 9.75 22.85
CA ASN A 832 7.32 10.16 23.01
C ASN A 832 6.88 11.15 21.91
N LEU A 833 7.73 12.11 21.55
CA LEU A 833 7.44 13.06 20.47
C LEU A 833 7.22 12.34 19.12
N ILE A 834 8.08 11.37 18.82
CA ILE A 834 7.98 10.57 17.60
C ILE A 834 6.79 9.61 17.68
N ALA A 835 6.49 9.02 18.85
CA ALA A 835 5.34 8.15 19.04
C ALA A 835 4.02 8.86 18.69
N ASN A 836 3.84 10.12 19.08
CA ASN A 836 2.64 10.90 18.70
C ASN A 836 2.55 11.12 17.18
N THR A 837 3.68 11.39 16.53
CA THR A 837 3.72 11.56 15.07
C THR A 837 3.35 10.25 14.36
N ILE A 838 3.93 9.13 14.80
CA ILE A 838 3.65 7.81 14.26
C ILE A 838 2.19 7.41 14.52
N ALA A 839 1.64 7.71 15.71
CA ALA A 839 0.24 7.45 16.03
C ALA A 839 -0.71 8.15 15.06
N ASN A 840 -0.45 9.42 14.76
CA ASN A 840 -1.22 10.19 13.79
C ASN A 840 -1.09 9.59 12.38
N GLN A 841 0.12 9.26 11.94
CA GLN A 841 0.36 8.64 10.64
C GLN A 841 -0.29 7.25 10.52
N ALA A 842 -0.29 6.45 11.58
CA ALA A 842 -0.97 5.16 11.62
C ALA A 842 -2.49 5.33 11.53
N ASN A 843 -3.06 6.36 12.16
CA ASN A 843 -4.47 6.70 12.04
C ASN A 843 -4.82 7.17 10.60
N GLU A 844 -4.00 8.04 10.00
CA GLU A 844 -4.19 8.45 8.59
C GLU A 844 -4.09 7.26 7.63
N THR A 845 -3.14 6.36 7.88
CA THR A 845 -2.99 5.09 7.14
C THR A 845 -4.27 4.26 7.24
N MET A 846 -4.82 4.10 8.44
CA MET A 846 -6.07 3.38 8.68
C MET A 846 -7.26 4.01 7.95
N VAL A 847 -7.36 5.34 7.93
CA VAL A 847 -8.43 6.08 7.21
C VAL A 847 -8.30 5.90 5.69
N ALA A 848 -7.09 5.98 5.16
CA ALA A 848 -6.83 5.76 3.74
C ALA A 848 -7.20 4.34 3.30
N ILE A 849 -6.78 3.32 4.07
CA ILE A 849 -7.12 1.91 3.82
C ILE A 849 -8.62 1.66 3.98
N THR A 850 -9.24 2.20 5.02
CA THR A 850 -10.71 2.11 5.21
C THR A 850 -11.44 2.67 3.99
N THR A 851 -10.97 3.79 3.43
CA THR A 851 -11.57 4.40 2.24
C THR A 851 -11.41 3.52 1.00
N ALA A 852 -10.22 2.93 0.81
CA ALA A 852 -9.97 2.01 -0.29
C ALA A 852 -10.86 0.76 -0.21
N LEU A 853 -10.98 0.15 0.98
CA LEU A 853 -11.78 -1.06 1.21
C LEU A 853 -13.29 -0.79 1.15
N LYS A 854 -13.78 0.38 1.61
CA LYS A 854 -15.21 0.72 1.65
C LYS A 854 -15.87 0.70 0.28
N VAL A 855 -15.13 1.01 -0.80
CA VAL A 855 -15.63 0.94 -2.18
C VAL A 855 -16.05 -0.48 -2.57
N HIS A 856 -15.46 -1.50 -1.92
CA HIS A 856 -15.73 -2.91 -2.19
C HIS A 856 -16.72 -3.55 -1.22
N LEU A 857 -17.28 -2.79 -0.27
CA LEU A 857 -18.24 -3.28 0.73
C LEU A 857 -19.68 -2.94 0.34
N ASN A 858 -20.55 -3.93 0.47
CA ASN A 858 -21.99 -3.76 0.34
C ASN A 858 -22.72 -4.22 1.63
N ILE A 859 -24.02 -3.96 1.73
CA ILE A 859 -24.80 -4.32 2.93
C ILE A 859 -24.72 -5.84 3.18
N HIS A 860 -24.41 -6.19 4.43
CA HIS A 860 -24.11 -7.51 4.98
C HIS A 860 -22.79 -8.13 4.52
N GLN A 861 -21.91 -7.35 3.89
CA GLN A 861 -20.57 -7.78 3.54
C GLN A 861 -19.57 -7.29 4.59
N SER A 862 -18.58 -8.13 4.90
CA SER A 862 -17.42 -7.78 5.71
C SER A 862 -16.10 -8.04 4.99
N ILE A 863 -15.08 -7.27 5.36
CA ILE A 863 -13.69 -7.47 4.97
C ILE A 863 -12.87 -7.54 6.25
N THR A 864 -11.92 -8.47 6.30
CA THR A 864 -11.01 -8.62 7.43
C THR A 864 -9.56 -8.48 6.97
N VAL A 865 -8.78 -7.72 7.73
CA VAL A 865 -7.32 -7.74 7.72
C VAL A 865 -6.88 -8.57 8.91
N ASN A 866 -6.04 -9.57 8.66
CA ASN A 866 -5.70 -10.57 9.64
C ASN A 866 -4.22 -10.94 9.54
N THR A 867 -3.41 -10.30 10.38
CA THR A 867 -1.96 -10.50 10.41
C THR A 867 -1.50 -10.77 11.83
N THR A 868 -0.23 -11.12 12.02
CA THR A 868 0.36 -11.27 13.35
C THR A 868 0.39 -9.98 14.17
N ALA A 869 0.30 -8.82 13.50
CA ALA A 869 0.40 -7.52 14.15
C ALA A 869 -0.96 -6.85 14.36
N VAL A 870 -1.97 -7.14 13.53
CA VAL A 870 -3.26 -6.46 13.60
C VAL A 870 -4.37 -7.36 13.10
N PHE A 871 -5.48 -7.34 13.82
CA PHE A 871 -6.76 -7.79 13.31
C PHE A 871 -7.65 -6.56 13.11
N ALA A 872 -8.22 -6.40 11.94
CA ALA A 872 -9.22 -5.38 11.69
C ALA A 872 -10.36 -5.94 10.84
N SER A 873 -11.58 -5.48 11.08
CA SER A 873 -12.72 -5.84 10.27
C SER A 873 -13.58 -4.62 9.98
N TRP A 874 -13.99 -4.50 8.73
CA TRP A 874 -14.98 -3.53 8.27
C TRP A 874 -16.20 -4.27 7.80
N GLU A 875 -17.37 -3.79 8.18
CA GLU A 875 -18.64 -4.34 7.75
C GLU A 875 -19.59 -3.21 7.39
N THR A 876 -20.40 -3.41 6.37
CA THR A 876 -21.56 -2.54 6.12
C THR A 876 -22.80 -3.32 6.49
N ALA A 877 -23.61 -2.82 7.41
CA ALA A 877 -24.77 -3.53 7.94
C ALA A 877 -25.96 -2.59 8.14
N LEU A 878 -27.14 -3.14 8.35
CA LEU A 878 -28.28 -2.37 8.87
C LEU A 878 -28.12 -2.19 10.38
N LYS A 879 -28.63 -1.08 10.94
CA LYS A 879 -28.65 -0.86 12.40
C LYS A 879 -29.22 -2.06 13.17
N THR A 880 -30.29 -2.67 12.66
CA THR A 880 -30.93 -3.85 13.29
C THR A 880 -30.01 -5.06 13.40
N SER A 881 -29.01 -5.18 12.52
CA SER A 881 -28.04 -6.28 12.55
C SER A 881 -27.01 -6.14 13.67
N LEU A 882 -27.01 -5.01 14.40
CA LEU A 882 -26.14 -4.78 15.55
C LEU A 882 -26.69 -5.39 16.84
N PHE A 883 -28.00 -5.62 16.91
CA PHE A 883 -28.62 -6.17 18.12
C PHE A 883 -28.12 -7.59 18.36
N ASN A 884 -27.68 -7.86 19.60
CA ASN A 884 -27.14 -9.15 20.04
C ASN A 884 -25.92 -9.64 19.24
N LYS A 885 -25.21 -8.71 18.57
CA LYS A 885 -24.08 -9.07 17.72
C LYS A 885 -22.87 -9.39 18.56
N THR A 886 -22.25 -10.53 18.25
CA THR A 886 -20.97 -10.90 18.86
C THR A 886 -19.86 -10.84 17.81
N ILE A 887 -18.82 -10.07 18.12
CA ILE A 887 -17.58 -9.99 17.35
C ILE A 887 -16.51 -10.69 18.17
N GLN A 888 -16.03 -11.84 17.71
CA GLN A 888 -14.93 -12.56 18.34
C GLN A 888 -13.72 -12.54 17.41
N PRO A 889 -12.79 -11.58 17.60
CA PRO A 889 -11.48 -11.66 16.98
C PRO A 889 -10.66 -12.78 17.65
N PHE A 890 -9.40 -12.96 17.22
CA PHE A 890 -8.50 -14.01 17.73
C PHE A 890 -8.53 -14.21 19.26
N ASP A 891 -8.21 -15.44 19.66
CA ASP A 891 -8.09 -15.87 21.06
C ASP A 891 -9.41 -15.77 21.84
N SER A 892 -9.36 -15.26 23.08
CA SER A 892 -10.52 -15.08 23.97
C SER A 892 -11.15 -13.69 23.87
N ALA A 893 -10.76 -12.89 22.88
CA ALA A 893 -11.28 -11.55 22.69
C ALA A 893 -12.75 -11.61 22.23
N LYS A 894 -13.58 -10.71 22.76
CA LYS A 894 -15.02 -10.70 22.44
C LYS A 894 -15.57 -9.29 22.63
N ILE A 895 -16.29 -8.77 21.64
CA ILE A 895 -17.27 -7.70 21.85
C ILE A 895 -18.64 -8.30 21.67
N HIS A 896 -19.51 -8.13 22.65
CA HIS A 896 -20.90 -8.52 22.59
C HIS A 896 -21.77 -7.28 22.75
N LEU A 897 -22.50 -6.94 21.69
CA LEU A 897 -23.48 -5.87 21.68
C LEU A 897 -24.80 -6.38 22.28
N PRO A 898 -25.49 -5.55 23.08
CA PRO A 898 -26.75 -5.92 23.71
C PRO A 898 -27.91 -6.11 22.72
N LEU A 899 -29.01 -6.68 23.22
CA LEU A 899 -30.26 -6.90 22.48
C LEU A 899 -30.94 -5.59 22.03
N THR A 900 -30.65 -4.47 22.70
CA THR A 900 -31.21 -3.14 22.45
C THR A 900 -30.10 -2.10 22.38
N LEU A 901 -30.16 -1.20 21.39
CA LEU A 901 -29.23 -0.08 21.24
C LEU A 901 -30.04 1.21 21.03
N ASN A 902 -29.87 2.18 21.92
CA ASN A 902 -30.50 3.49 21.78
C ASN A 902 -29.63 4.38 20.88
N SER A 903 -30.21 4.84 19.77
CA SER A 903 -29.56 5.77 18.83
C SER A 903 -30.60 6.61 18.11
N ASN A 904 -30.22 7.80 17.64
CA ASN A 904 -31.09 8.68 16.82
C ASN A 904 -31.39 8.14 15.41
N LEU A 905 -30.80 7.01 15.04
CA LEU A 905 -30.96 6.40 13.72
C LEU A 905 -32.18 5.48 13.65
N SER A 906 -32.82 5.47 12.49
CA SER A 906 -33.87 4.53 12.13
C SER A 906 -33.33 3.11 11.96
N ASP A 907 -34.18 2.11 12.17
CA ASP A 907 -33.80 0.69 12.10
C ASP A 907 -33.39 0.24 10.68
N SER A 908 -33.84 0.97 9.65
CA SER A 908 -33.48 0.75 8.25
C SER A 908 -32.20 1.46 7.80
N GLU A 909 -31.56 2.26 8.65
CA GLU A 909 -30.34 2.96 8.26
C GLU A 909 -29.13 2.04 8.14
N VAL A 910 -28.32 2.32 7.12
CA VAL A 910 -27.08 1.61 6.82
C VAL A 910 -25.96 2.24 7.64
N VAL A 911 -25.26 1.40 8.37
CA VAL A 911 -24.11 1.77 9.21
C VAL A 911 -22.88 0.98 8.76
N SER A 912 -21.70 1.55 8.97
CA SER A 912 -20.43 0.86 8.80
C SER A 912 -19.82 0.57 10.15
N LEU A 913 -19.49 -0.69 10.40
CA LEU A 913 -18.78 -1.13 11.59
C LEU A 913 -17.30 -1.21 11.27
N ARG A 914 -16.49 -0.67 12.17
CA ARG A 914 -15.05 -0.81 12.14
C ARG A 914 -14.59 -1.37 13.48
N PHE A 915 -13.92 -2.50 13.45
CA PHE A 915 -13.26 -3.10 14.59
C PHE A 915 -11.77 -3.21 14.30
N VAL A 916 -10.92 -2.85 15.26
CA VAL A 916 -9.46 -2.94 15.15
C VAL A 916 -8.91 -3.45 16.48
N MET A 917 -8.00 -4.42 16.41
CA MET A 917 -7.27 -4.97 17.54
C MET A 917 -5.77 -4.98 17.24
N GLN A 918 -4.98 -4.48 18.19
CA GLN A 918 -3.52 -4.32 18.06
C GLN A 918 -2.81 -4.75 19.36
N PRO A 919 -1.54 -5.15 19.32
CA PRO A 919 -0.87 -5.83 20.44
C PRO A 919 -0.58 -4.89 21.61
N LEU A 920 -0.51 -3.58 21.36
CA LEU A 920 -0.10 -2.59 22.34
C LEU A 920 -0.93 -1.30 22.22
N ALA A 921 -1.40 -0.79 23.35
CA ALA A 921 -2.03 0.52 23.41
C ALA A 921 -1.02 1.66 23.26
N LEU A 922 -1.49 2.80 22.76
CA LEU A 922 -0.72 4.04 22.62
C LEU A 922 -0.34 4.60 24.01
N ALA A 923 0.91 5.02 24.18
CA ALA A 923 1.30 5.84 25.32
C ALA A 923 0.61 7.22 25.23
N SER A 924 -0.07 7.65 26.29
CA SER A 924 -0.73 8.97 26.34
C SER A 924 0.30 10.11 26.37
N ALA A 925 -0.03 11.23 25.72
CA ALA A 925 0.79 12.46 25.72
C ALA A 925 0.93 13.13 27.09
N THR A 926 0.04 12.80 28.05
CA THR A 926 0.16 13.27 29.43
C THR A 926 1.10 12.35 30.20
N HIS A 927 2.19 12.90 30.76
CA HIS A 927 3.13 12.21 31.66
C HIS A 927 2.47 11.45 32.84
N SER A 928 1.16 11.61 33.07
CA SER A 928 0.38 10.81 34.00
C SER A 928 0.05 9.42 33.44
N GLN A 929 1.00 8.49 33.58
CA GLN A 929 0.82 7.11 34.07
C GLN A 929 -0.51 6.38 33.73
N VAL A 930 -0.91 6.26 32.47
CA VAL A 930 -1.94 5.26 32.12
C VAL A 930 -1.22 3.91 31.93
N ASN A 931 -1.47 2.95 32.84
CA ASN A 931 -0.87 1.60 32.82
C ASN A 931 -1.47 0.71 31.72
N THR A 932 -1.48 1.19 30.48
CA THR A 932 -1.94 0.42 29.31
C THR A 932 -0.86 -0.53 28.78
N SER A 933 0.31 -0.57 29.42
CA SER A 933 1.50 -1.31 29.03
C SER A 933 1.27 -2.82 28.84
N MET A 934 0.25 -3.38 29.52
CA MET A 934 0.02 -4.82 29.59
C MET A 934 -1.15 -5.34 28.74
N SER A 935 -1.82 -4.46 27.99
CA SER A 935 -3.07 -4.78 27.29
C SER A 935 -2.98 -4.55 25.79
N THR A 936 -3.65 -5.43 25.03
CA THR A 936 -3.93 -5.17 23.61
C THR A 936 -4.88 -4.00 23.48
N MET A 937 -4.71 -3.16 22.47
CA MET A 937 -5.69 -2.13 22.13
C MET A 937 -6.84 -2.76 21.35
N ILE A 938 -8.07 -2.40 21.72
CA ILE A 938 -9.27 -2.67 20.93
C ILE A 938 -9.96 -1.34 20.64
N SER A 939 -10.33 -1.13 19.38
CA SER A 939 -11.12 0.00 18.91
C SER A 939 -12.35 -0.52 18.18
N PHE A 940 -13.51 0.01 18.52
CA PHE A 940 -14.78 -0.28 17.86
C PHE A 940 -15.50 1.03 17.58
N SER A 941 -15.76 1.29 16.30
CA SER A 941 -16.50 2.47 15.84
C SER A 941 -17.72 2.03 15.03
N VAL A 942 -18.84 2.72 15.23
CA VAL A 942 -20.01 2.65 14.34
C VAL A 942 -20.09 3.96 13.59
N LEU A 943 -20.09 3.89 12.26
CA LEU A 943 -19.96 5.03 11.37
C LEU A 943 -21.22 5.18 10.51
N ASP A 944 -21.65 6.41 10.29
CA ASP A 944 -22.73 6.73 9.35
C ASP A 944 -22.26 6.60 7.88
N SER A 945 -23.13 6.91 6.93
CA SER A 945 -22.79 6.91 5.50
C SER A 945 -21.62 7.85 5.16
N ASN A 946 -21.48 8.94 5.90
CA ASN A 946 -20.47 9.99 5.73
C ASN A 946 -19.15 9.68 6.46
N GLY A 947 -19.10 8.60 7.24
CA GLY A 947 -17.92 8.24 8.03
C GLY A 947 -17.85 8.94 9.40
N THR A 948 -18.93 9.55 9.85
CA THR A 948 -19.03 10.17 11.18
C THR A 948 -19.34 9.10 12.22
N GLU A 949 -18.68 9.15 13.38
CA GLU A 949 -19.00 8.23 14.49
C GLU A 949 -20.39 8.50 15.07
N ILE A 950 -21.14 7.40 15.24
CA ILE A 950 -22.48 7.39 15.83
C ILE A 950 -22.33 6.93 17.28
N PRO A 951 -22.81 7.71 18.26
CA PRO A 951 -22.82 7.27 19.65
C PRO A 951 -23.82 6.13 19.84
N ILE A 952 -23.36 5.06 20.49
CA ILE A 952 -24.21 3.96 20.95
C ILE A 952 -24.51 4.20 22.43
N VAL A 953 -25.79 4.24 22.79
CA VAL A 953 -26.22 4.33 24.19
C VAL A 953 -26.82 2.99 24.61
N THR A 954 -26.32 2.43 25.72
CA THR A 954 -26.83 1.22 26.36
C THR A 954 -27.42 1.54 27.73
N ASP A 955 -28.23 0.63 28.28
CA ASP A 955 -28.70 0.70 29.67
C ASP A 955 -27.88 -0.23 30.58
N ASP A 956 -28.00 -0.04 31.89
CA ASP A 956 -27.25 -0.81 32.90
C ASP A 956 -27.66 -2.30 32.93
N GLU A 957 -28.84 -2.64 32.41
CA GLU A 957 -29.36 -4.01 32.37
C GLU A 957 -28.80 -4.80 31.17
N HIS A 958 -28.43 -4.10 30.07
CA HIS A 958 -27.91 -4.68 28.84
C HIS A 958 -26.65 -3.94 28.37
N PRO A 959 -25.51 -4.10 29.07
CA PRO A 959 -24.26 -3.42 28.71
C PRO A 959 -23.60 -4.03 27.47
N ILE A 960 -22.70 -3.26 26.84
CA ILE A 960 -21.71 -3.81 25.90
C ILE A 960 -20.67 -4.59 26.71
N GLU A 961 -20.54 -5.89 26.45
CA GLU A 961 -19.49 -6.71 27.06
C GLU A 961 -18.25 -6.69 26.15
N ILE A 962 -17.10 -6.28 26.70
CA ILE A 962 -15.82 -6.24 25.99
C ILE A 962 -14.80 -7.09 26.77
N ILE A 963 -14.30 -8.14 26.14
CA ILE A 963 -13.21 -8.98 26.63
C ILE A 963 -11.96 -8.64 25.83
N ILE A 964 -10.99 -8.05 26.52
CA ILE A 964 -9.68 -7.71 25.97
C ILE A 964 -8.67 -8.75 26.45
N PRO A 965 -8.04 -9.53 25.56
CA PRO A 965 -7.01 -10.46 25.98
C PRO A 965 -5.77 -9.68 26.43
N ARG A 966 -5.08 -10.22 27.41
CA ARG A 966 -3.77 -9.68 27.83
C ARG A 966 -2.68 -10.27 26.97
N ASP A 967 -1.50 -9.65 27.02
CA ASP A 967 -0.32 -10.27 26.48
C ASP A 967 -0.06 -11.62 27.18
N PRO A 968 0.05 -12.74 26.44
CA PRO A 968 0.22 -14.07 27.01
C PRO A 968 1.57 -14.27 27.74
N ASN A 969 2.56 -13.41 27.49
CA ASN A 969 3.87 -13.46 28.15
C ASN A 969 3.92 -12.67 29.46
N PHE A 970 2.85 -11.97 29.83
CA PHE A 970 2.76 -11.24 31.09
C PHE A 970 2.27 -12.16 32.22
N ILE A 971 3.12 -12.41 33.21
CA ILE A 971 2.81 -13.32 34.33
C ILE A 971 2.17 -12.52 35.46
N ILE A 972 0.90 -12.79 35.75
CA ILE A 972 0.22 -12.20 36.91
C ILE A 972 0.75 -12.86 38.17
N PRO A 973 1.13 -12.09 39.20
CA PRO A 973 1.37 -12.66 40.52
C PRO A 973 0.16 -13.50 40.98
N PRO A 974 0.37 -14.64 41.64
CA PRO A 974 -0.74 -15.46 42.13
C PRO A 974 -1.65 -14.63 43.04
N MET A 975 -2.96 -14.75 42.85
CA MET A 975 -3.93 -14.13 43.75
C MET A 975 -3.74 -14.70 45.16
N ILE A 976 -3.68 -13.81 46.16
CA ILE A 976 -3.57 -14.23 47.56
C ILE A 976 -4.94 -14.74 48.01
N LEU A 977 -5.08 -16.05 48.11
CA LEU A 977 -6.33 -16.67 48.58
C LEU A 977 -6.45 -16.53 50.11
N HIS A 978 -7.50 -15.84 50.57
CA HIS A 978 -7.84 -15.75 51.99
C HIS A 978 -9.19 -16.42 52.29
N ASN A 979 -9.20 -17.34 53.26
CA ASN A 979 -10.40 -18.05 53.69
C ASN A 979 -11.06 -17.34 54.88
N VAL A 980 -12.15 -16.61 54.62
CA VAL A 980 -12.86 -15.75 55.59
C VAL A 980 -13.89 -16.49 56.48
N THR A 981 -13.84 -17.82 56.57
CA THR A 981 -14.91 -18.62 57.23
C THR A 981 -14.73 -18.87 58.75
N LYS A 982 -13.68 -18.38 59.41
CA LYS A 982 -13.51 -18.54 60.87
C LYS A 982 -14.08 -17.35 61.65
N MET A 983 -15.40 -17.20 61.67
CA MET A 983 -16.10 -16.29 62.59
C MET A 983 -16.16 -16.89 64.00
N TYR A 984 -15.24 -16.52 64.89
CA TYR A 984 -15.31 -16.88 66.32
C TYR A 984 -15.17 -15.70 67.29
N ALA A 985 -15.20 -14.44 66.83
CA ALA A 985 -15.18 -13.28 67.70
C ALA A 985 -16.21 -12.23 67.26
N PRO A 986 -17.13 -11.77 68.14
CA PRO A 986 -18.20 -10.80 67.79
C PRO A 986 -17.70 -9.39 67.46
N THR A 987 -16.40 -9.10 67.61
CA THR A 987 -15.83 -7.74 67.53
C THR A 987 -14.99 -7.47 66.29
N GLN A 988 -14.79 -8.46 65.41
CA GLN A 988 -14.11 -8.26 64.11
C GLN A 988 -15.06 -8.65 62.97
N GLN A 989 -16.11 -7.83 62.78
CA GLN A 989 -16.99 -7.95 61.61
C GLN A 989 -16.38 -7.38 60.33
N PHE A 990 -15.22 -6.70 60.41
CA PHE A 990 -14.54 -6.07 59.28
C PHE A 990 -13.08 -6.51 59.23
N HIS A 991 -12.69 -7.15 58.12
CA HIS A 991 -11.28 -7.46 57.84
C HIS A 991 -10.64 -6.25 57.15
N PHE A 992 -9.79 -5.54 57.89
CA PHE A 992 -9.04 -4.40 57.39
C PHE A 992 -7.69 -4.86 56.83
N GLN A 993 -7.44 -4.61 55.54
CA GLN A 993 -6.13 -4.81 54.92
C GLN A 993 -5.58 -3.48 54.41
N THR A 994 -4.31 -3.23 54.68
CA THR A 994 -3.57 -2.08 54.15
C THR A 994 -2.52 -2.56 53.16
N PHE A 995 -2.57 -2.03 51.94
CA PHE A 995 -1.53 -2.23 50.96
C PHE A 995 -0.69 -0.96 50.91
N ASN A 996 0.61 -1.07 51.16
CA ASN A 996 1.50 0.07 50.98
C ASN A 996 1.88 0.16 49.49
N ILE A 997 1.17 1.01 48.76
CA ILE A 997 1.34 1.21 47.32
C ILE A 997 2.63 2.02 47.01
N THR A 998 3.27 2.62 48.01
CA THR A 998 4.40 3.56 47.82
C THR A 998 5.79 2.92 47.71
N GLN A 999 5.97 1.64 48.05
CA GLN A 999 7.31 1.04 48.21
C GLN A 999 7.94 0.39 46.97
N SER A 1000 7.23 0.29 45.84
CA SER A 1000 7.79 -0.32 44.62
C SER A 1000 7.79 0.68 43.46
N ASN A 1001 8.88 1.45 43.36
CA ASN A 1001 9.26 2.32 42.25
C ASN A 1001 8.27 3.46 41.93
N GLU A 1002 8.80 4.67 41.73
CA GLU A 1002 8.08 5.94 41.58
C GLU A 1002 7.10 6.05 40.39
N ASN A 1003 6.72 4.95 39.73
CA ASN A 1003 5.96 4.99 38.47
C ASN A 1003 4.86 3.93 38.26
N LEU A 1004 4.42 3.18 39.27
CA LEU A 1004 3.34 2.21 39.09
C LEU A 1004 1.96 2.76 39.51
N THR A 1005 1.07 2.94 38.52
CA THR A 1005 -0.38 2.93 38.75
C THR A 1005 -0.82 1.49 39.06
N VAL A 1006 -1.26 1.23 40.29
CA VAL A 1006 -1.67 -0.11 40.73
C VAL A 1006 -3.13 -0.37 40.37
N SER A 1007 -3.41 -1.47 39.67
CA SER A 1007 -4.76 -2.01 39.50
C SER A 1007 -4.99 -3.08 40.58
N LEU A 1008 -6.00 -2.88 41.42
CA LEU A 1008 -6.42 -3.84 42.44
C LEU A 1008 -7.58 -4.66 41.91
N HIS A 1009 -7.39 -5.97 41.76
CA HIS A 1009 -8.46 -6.90 41.38
C HIS A 1009 -8.91 -7.71 42.60
N PHE A 1010 -10.21 -7.68 42.89
CA PHE A 1010 -10.83 -8.46 43.95
C PHE A 1010 -11.76 -9.49 43.34
N GLU A 1011 -11.54 -10.77 43.64
CA GLU A 1011 -12.52 -11.82 43.36
C GLU A 1011 -13.13 -12.29 44.68
N MET A 1012 -14.43 -12.04 44.86
CA MET A 1012 -15.19 -12.49 46.02
C MET A 1012 -16.09 -13.66 45.61
N ARG A 1013 -15.84 -14.85 46.15
CA ARG A 1013 -16.71 -16.02 45.96
C ARG A 1013 -17.48 -16.30 47.25
N PRO A 1014 -18.78 -15.97 47.35
CA PRO A 1014 -19.59 -16.36 48.49
C PRO A 1014 -19.61 -17.87 48.60
N ARG A 1015 -19.17 -18.42 49.73
CA ARG A 1015 -19.39 -19.85 50.02
C ARG A 1015 -20.87 -20.13 50.36
N ASN A 1016 -21.60 -19.08 50.72
CA ASN A 1016 -23.04 -19.06 50.91
C ASN A 1016 -23.63 -17.91 50.04
N PRO A 1017 -24.51 -18.20 49.07
CA PRO A 1017 -25.10 -17.20 48.17
C PRO A 1017 -26.03 -16.19 48.87
N SER A 1018 -26.37 -16.40 50.15
CA SER A 1018 -27.21 -15.48 50.93
C SER A 1018 -26.43 -14.41 51.72
N LEU A 1019 -25.12 -14.28 51.49
CA LEU A 1019 -24.27 -13.27 52.13
C LEU A 1019 -23.89 -12.17 51.15
N ASN A 1020 -24.20 -10.92 51.52
CA ASN A 1020 -23.73 -9.73 50.81
C ASN A 1020 -22.38 -9.27 51.37
N TYR A 1021 -21.49 -8.83 50.48
CA TYR A 1021 -20.18 -8.30 50.85
C TYR A 1021 -20.16 -6.78 50.65
N LEU A 1022 -19.65 -6.06 51.65
CA LEU A 1022 -19.35 -4.63 51.54
C LEU A 1022 -17.84 -4.48 51.37
N LEU A 1023 -17.40 -3.94 50.23
CA LEU A 1023 -16.00 -3.58 50.00
C LEU A 1023 -15.83 -2.08 50.27
N ILE A 1024 -14.94 -1.74 51.19
CA ILE A 1024 -14.54 -0.35 51.45
C ILE A 1024 -13.10 -0.22 50.98
N LEU A 1025 -12.89 0.63 49.97
CA LEU A 1025 -11.58 0.98 49.44
C LEU A 1025 -11.27 2.42 49.85
N LYS A 1026 -10.16 2.62 50.56
CA LYS A 1026 -9.68 3.95 50.91
C LYS A 1026 -8.21 4.10 50.54
N PHE A 1027 -7.92 5.17 49.82
CA PHE A 1027 -6.55 5.62 49.55
C PHE A 1027 -6.14 6.63 50.63
N ASP A 1028 -4.91 6.52 51.13
CA ASP A 1028 -4.27 7.46 52.06
C ASP A 1028 -5.00 7.76 53.39
N GLY A 1029 -5.18 6.72 54.22
CA GLY A 1029 -5.51 6.82 55.64
C GLY A 1029 -6.46 5.72 56.13
N GLN A 1030 -6.46 5.42 57.43
CA GLN A 1030 -7.44 4.50 58.00
C GLN A 1030 -8.88 5.07 57.88
N PRO A 1031 -9.89 4.26 57.51
CA PRO A 1031 -11.29 4.69 57.56
C PRO A 1031 -11.71 4.90 59.02
N HIS A 1032 -12.17 6.10 59.35
CA HIS A 1032 -12.77 6.38 60.65
C HIS A 1032 -14.24 5.96 60.62
N LEU A 1033 -14.54 4.80 61.20
CA LEU A 1033 -15.92 4.33 61.36
C LEU A 1033 -16.61 5.20 62.42
N ASN A 1034 -17.38 6.19 61.97
CA ASN A 1034 -18.28 6.95 62.85
C ASN A 1034 -19.64 6.26 62.91
N SER A 1035 -20.35 6.37 64.03
CA SER A 1035 -21.60 5.63 64.32
C SER A 1035 -22.79 5.98 63.41
N THR A 1036 -22.63 6.94 62.49
CA THR A 1036 -23.64 7.34 61.51
C THR A 1036 -23.15 7.05 60.09
N ILE A 1037 -23.86 6.13 59.42
CA ILE A 1037 -23.63 5.62 58.04
C ILE A 1037 -23.51 6.73 56.96
N LYS A 1038 -23.83 7.99 57.28
CA LYS A 1038 -23.90 9.10 56.31
C LYS A 1038 -22.58 9.83 56.03
N ASN A 1039 -21.50 9.58 56.79
CA ASN A 1039 -20.20 10.26 56.61
C ASN A 1039 -19.05 9.26 56.40
N ILE A 1040 -19.27 8.20 55.63
CA ILE A 1040 -18.21 7.27 55.22
C ILE A 1040 -17.91 7.59 53.76
N ASP A 1041 -16.65 7.97 53.49
CA ASP A 1041 -16.16 8.37 52.17
C ASP A 1041 -16.40 7.27 51.12
N ASP A 1042 -16.79 7.68 49.91
CA ASP A 1042 -17.06 6.90 48.69
C ASP A 1042 -17.18 5.38 48.84
N TRP A 1043 -18.42 4.90 48.92
CA TRP A 1043 -18.76 3.47 49.06
C TRP A 1043 -19.32 2.92 47.74
N SER A 1044 -19.01 1.65 47.46
CA SER A 1044 -19.67 0.86 46.41
C SER A 1044 -20.16 -0.45 47.02
N LEU A 1045 -21.48 -0.66 47.01
CA LEU A 1045 -22.10 -1.90 47.49
C LEU A 1045 -22.01 -2.95 46.36
N LEU A 1046 -21.34 -4.08 46.61
CA LEU A 1046 -21.27 -5.21 45.69
C LEU A 1046 -22.25 -6.28 46.16
N CYS A 1047 -23.49 -6.24 45.65
CA CYS A 1047 -24.47 -7.30 45.89
C CYS A 1047 -24.10 -8.55 45.10
N SER A 1048 -24.16 -9.74 45.71
CA SER A 1048 -24.06 -10.99 44.96
C SER A 1048 -25.42 -11.28 44.32
N SER A 1049 -25.52 -11.05 43.00
CA SER A 1049 -26.60 -11.47 42.10
C SER A 1049 -28.05 -11.16 42.52
N SER A 1050 -28.75 -10.54 41.58
CA SER A 1050 -30.21 -10.50 41.43
C SER A 1050 -30.96 -11.70 42.04
N GLU A 1051 -31.49 -11.53 43.25
CA GLU A 1051 -32.80 -12.04 43.66
C GLU A 1051 -33.18 -11.33 44.98
N PHE A 1052 -33.87 -10.20 44.82
CA PHE A 1052 -35.03 -9.84 45.62
C PHE A 1052 -36.06 -9.16 44.73
#